data_AF-A0A3Q7F035-F1
#
_entry.id   AF-A0A3Q7F035-F1
#
_cell.length_a   1.000
_cell.length_b   1.000
_cell.length_c   1.000
_cell.angle_alpha   90.00
_cell.angle_beta   90.00
_cell.angle_gamma   90.00
#
_symmetry.space_group_name_H-M   'P 1'
#
loop_
_entity.id
_entity.type
_entity.pdbx_description
1 polymer ?
#
loop_
_entity_poly.entity_id
_entity_poly.type
_entity_poly.pdbx_seq_one_letter_code
_entity_poly.pdbx_strand_id
1 'polypeptide(L)'
;MTKSLFIIFFVLGAIIPAFNAHIGDFDEVWRRRAEEAIKFTHETYESEPANITLAFNQKTRHTVKELSTVVSKNETIRRALGTKKYDGPCTVTNPIDKCWRCDPNWADNRKKLVECSMGFGYKTTGGRDGEFYVVTDPSDDYTTPKPGTLRHAVIQKEPLWIIFEKNMKIKLHQELIMQGDKTIDGRGATVHITGGASIMIQYTKNVIIHGLHIHDIVEGSGGMVRDAVDHIGLRTKSDGDGISIYGSSNIWIDHMSMENCYDGLIDAVEGSTGITISNGHYTDHNEVMLFGASDSSSIDQKMQITLAFNHFGKRLVQRMPRCRWGYIHVVNNDYTHWNMYAIGGSKNPTIISQGNRFIAPPDIFKKEITKREYSPESVWMQWTWRSEGDLYMNGAYFVQAGDPDWSKKHQNLYDGIAPAPADQVTWITRTNVALVVLLVTCLTVGAAVAADNSTRRHLAKKYKGPCMATNLIDKCWRCDPQWADNREKYADCAMGFGSKATGGKGGRVYVVSDNSDSDVENPAPGTLRHAVIQTEPLWIIFERHMHIKLQRELLMQGHKTIDGRGFNIHIEKGAGLKMQGVSNVIISNLHVHNIVITPGGMIRDSAEHVGIRSEDEGDGISLFSATDIWIDHVSMSRATDGLIDAVKGSTGITISNCHFTDHDKVMLFGANDNHVEDKKMQITLAYNHFGKRLDQRMPRVRFGFFHIVNNDYTHWMRYAIGGNNGATIISQGNRFIAQASPLIKEVTHREKVEESEWKNWTWLSIDDDMQNGAFFKTSGDQDALSKLQDLNLIPAEPSYKVGIITKFAGSLACTAGRPC
;
A
#
# COMPACT_ATOMS: atom_id res chain seq x y z
N MET A 1 -25.45 1.19 -67.75
CA MET A 1 -25.48 -0.22 -67.28
C MET A 1 -24.80 -0.25 -65.92
N THR A 2 -25.58 -0.09 -64.82
CA THR A 2 -26.01 -1.16 -63.87
C THR A 2 -24.86 -1.69 -63.00
N LYS A 3 -24.88 -1.73 -61.66
CA LYS A 3 -25.91 -1.54 -60.61
C LYS A 3 -25.22 -1.35 -59.24
N SER A 4 -25.86 -0.53 -58.40
CA SER A 4 -25.98 -0.47 -56.93
C SER A 4 -25.03 -1.23 -55.98
N LEU A 5 -24.55 -0.53 -54.94
CA LEU A 5 -24.86 -0.89 -53.54
C LEU A 5 -24.83 0.35 -52.62
N PHE A 6 -25.96 0.60 -51.96
CA PHE A 6 -26.15 1.53 -50.85
C PHE A 6 -25.41 1.02 -49.61
N ILE A 7 -24.60 1.85 -48.94
CA ILE A 7 -24.35 1.71 -47.49
C ILE A 7 -24.48 3.08 -46.83
N ILE A 8 -25.43 3.12 -45.92
CA ILE A 8 -25.83 4.18 -45.01
C ILE A 8 -24.66 4.46 -44.05
N PHE A 9 -24.09 5.68 -44.08
CA PHE A 9 -23.27 6.18 -42.98
C PHE A 9 -24.20 6.72 -41.89
N PHE A 10 -24.44 5.91 -40.87
CA PHE A 10 -24.98 6.38 -39.59
C PHE A 10 -23.93 7.32 -38.98
N VAL A 11 -24.26 8.61 -38.91
CA VAL A 11 -23.57 9.57 -38.06
C VAL A 11 -23.93 9.22 -36.62
N LEU A 12 -23.11 8.40 -35.97
CA LEU A 12 -23.04 8.35 -34.51
C LEU A 12 -22.34 9.63 -34.07
N GLY A 13 -23.12 10.69 -33.88
CA GLY A 13 -22.70 11.81 -33.05
C GLY A 13 -22.45 11.26 -31.65
N ALA A 14 -21.17 11.10 -31.30
CA ALA A 14 -20.80 10.90 -29.91
C ALA A 14 -21.33 12.10 -29.13
N ILE A 15 -22.36 11.85 -28.31
CA ILE A 15 -22.80 12.80 -27.29
C ILE A 15 -21.60 12.95 -26.35
N ILE A 16 -20.87 14.05 -26.52
CA ILE A 16 -19.85 14.49 -25.59
C ILE A 16 -20.58 14.74 -24.26
N PRO A 17 -20.23 14.10 -23.14
CA PRO A 17 -20.74 14.51 -21.84
C PRO A 17 -20.26 15.94 -21.62
N ALA A 18 -21.17 16.90 -21.72
CA ALA A 18 -20.94 18.24 -21.21
C ALA A 18 -20.96 18.11 -19.69
N PHE A 19 -19.79 18.17 -19.06
CA PHE A 19 -19.64 18.27 -17.60
C PHE A 19 -20.10 19.66 -17.16
N ASN A 20 -21.41 19.86 -17.15
CA ASN A 20 -22.01 20.89 -16.30
C ASN A 20 -21.82 20.40 -14.87
N ALA A 21 -21.44 21.28 -13.92
CA ALA A 21 -21.64 20.96 -12.51
C ALA A 21 -23.05 20.39 -12.37
N HIS A 22 -23.17 19.23 -11.73
CA HIS A 22 -24.36 18.37 -11.71
C HIS A 22 -25.64 19.10 -11.24
N ILE A 23 -26.19 20.00 -12.06
CA ILE A 23 -27.21 20.98 -11.73
C ILE A 23 -28.40 20.69 -12.62
N GLY A 24 -29.56 20.46 -11.99
CA GLY A 24 -30.79 20.12 -12.70
C GLY A 24 -31.45 21.32 -13.40
N ASP A 25 -31.23 22.53 -12.87
CA ASP A 25 -31.53 23.84 -13.46
C ASP A 25 -30.74 24.89 -12.67
N PHE A 26 -30.11 25.88 -13.33
CA PHE A 26 -29.37 26.94 -12.64
C PHE A 26 -30.35 27.89 -11.93
N ASP A 27 -30.54 27.67 -10.63
CA ASP A 27 -31.20 28.66 -9.78
C ASP A 27 -30.36 29.96 -9.68
N GLU A 28 -31.00 31.05 -9.24
CA GLU A 28 -30.37 32.36 -9.15
C GLU A 28 -29.16 32.38 -8.20
N VAL A 29 -29.17 31.53 -7.17
CA VAL A 29 -28.07 31.43 -6.19
C VAL A 29 -26.81 30.88 -6.85
N TRP A 30 -26.94 29.80 -7.63
CA TRP A 30 -25.81 29.21 -8.34
C TRP A 30 -25.27 30.14 -9.43
N ARG A 31 -26.14 30.89 -10.10
CA ARG A 31 -25.71 31.89 -11.10
C ARG A 31 -24.87 33.00 -10.44
N ARG A 32 -25.32 33.55 -9.32
CA ARG A 32 -24.58 34.57 -8.57
C ARG A 32 -23.23 34.03 -8.06
N ARG A 33 -23.21 32.81 -7.48
CA ARG A 33 -21.96 32.20 -7.01
C ARG A 33 -20.96 31.98 -8.15
N ALA A 34 -21.43 31.56 -9.33
CA ALA A 34 -20.58 31.41 -10.49
C ALA A 34 -19.97 32.76 -10.94
N GLU A 35 -20.78 33.83 -10.98
CA GLU A 35 -20.29 35.18 -11.31
C GLU A 35 -19.26 35.71 -10.29
N GLU A 36 -19.48 35.46 -9.00
CA GLU A 36 -18.53 35.81 -7.93
C GLU A 36 -17.24 34.98 -8.02
N ALA A 37 -17.36 33.68 -8.25
CA ALA A 37 -16.24 32.77 -8.43
C ALA A 37 -15.30 33.21 -9.54
N ILE A 38 -15.83 33.65 -10.69
CA ILE A 38 -15.02 34.17 -11.81
C ILE A 38 -14.20 35.38 -11.38
N LYS A 39 -14.78 36.31 -10.60
CA LYS A 39 -14.03 37.46 -10.07
C LYS A 39 -12.88 37.00 -9.17
N PHE A 40 -13.13 36.05 -8.28
CA PHE A 40 -12.10 35.49 -7.42
C PHE A 40 -11.01 34.74 -8.18
N THR A 41 -11.34 34.03 -9.26
CA THR A 41 -10.36 33.42 -10.16
C THR A 41 -9.43 34.47 -10.74
N HIS A 42 -9.97 35.62 -11.19
CA HIS A 42 -9.14 36.72 -11.70
C HIS A 42 -8.26 37.36 -10.62
N GLU A 43 -8.76 37.53 -9.41
CA GLU A 43 -8.01 38.08 -8.27
C GLU A 43 -6.92 37.13 -7.76
N THR A 44 -7.17 35.82 -7.83
CA THR A 44 -6.25 34.79 -7.35
C THR A 44 -5.14 34.47 -8.35
N TYR A 45 -5.43 34.64 -9.65
CA TYR A 45 -4.49 34.37 -10.73
C TYR A 45 -3.19 35.18 -10.58
N GLU A 46 -2.07 34.48 -10.52
CA GLU A 46 -0.74 35.09 -10.48
C GLU A 46 -0.25 35.31 -11.92
N SER A 47 -0.04 36.56 -12.32
CA SER A 47 0.42 36.88 -13.68
C SER A 47 1.84 36.38 -13.96
N GLU A 48 2.65 36.26 -12.91
CA GLU A 48 4.04 35.78 -12.95
C GLU A 48 4.16 34.45 -12.16
N PRO A 49 3.60 33.34 -12.69
CA PRO A 49 3.55 32.06 -11.97
C PRO A 49 4.91 31.53 -11.54
N ALA A 50 5.96 31.89 -12.28
CA ALA A 50 7.33 31.48 -11.98
C ALA A 50 7.87 32.04 -10.65
N ASN A 51 7.35 33.18 -10.15
CA ASN A 51 7.70 33.68 -8.82
C ASN A 51 7.28 32.70 -7.73
N ILE A 52 6.09 32.11 -7.89
CA ILE A 52 5.52 31.15 -6.93
C ILE A 52 6.28 29.83 -6.97
N THR A 53 6.58 29.31 -8.17
CA THR A 53 7.34 28.06 -8.31
C THR A 53 8.77 28.20 -7.82
N LEU A 54 9.42 29.35 -8.06
CA LEU A 54 10.76 29.64 -7.54
C LEU A 54 10.76 29.70 -6.02
N ALA A 55 9.86 30.48 -5.41
CA ALA A 55 9.75 30.57 -3.96
C ALA A 55 9.54 29.20 -3.32
N PHE A 56 8.74 28.33 -3.96
CA PHE A 56 8.55 26.95 -3.55
C PHE A 56 9.87 26.16 -3.56
N ASN A 57 10.60 26.19 -4.68
CA ASN A 57 11.86 25.48 -4.86
C ASN A 57 12.93 25.97 -3.87
N GLN A 58 13.04 27.28 -3.68
CA GLN A 58 13.98 27.89 -2.73
C GLN A 58 13.74 27.42 -1.31
N LYS A 59 12.50 27.53 -0.82
CA LYS A 59 12.13 27.12 0.54
C LYS A 59 12.33 25.62 0.75
N THR A 60 11.99 24.81 -0.25
CA THR A 60 12.17 23.35 -0.20
C THR A 60 13.64 22.98 -0.15
N ARG A 61 14.46 23.50 -1.07
CA ARG A 61 15.90 23.23 -1.10
C ARG A 61 16.59 23.67 0.19
N HIS A 62 16.28 24.85 0.70
CA HIS A 62 16.84 25.33 1.97
C HIS A 62 16.48 24.37 3.11
N THR A 63 15.20 24.01 3.23
CA THR A 63 14.73 23.10 4.28
C THR A 63 15.37 21.72 4.18
N VAL A 64 15.45 21.15 2.99
CA VAL A 64 16.05 19.83 2.74
C VAL A 64 17.55 19.85 3.03
N LYS A 65 18.26 20.93 2.65
CA LYS A 65 19.68 21.13 2.99
C LYS A 65 19.89 21.23 4.50
N GLU A 66 19.07 22.02 5.18
CA GLU A 66 19.11 22.15 6.64
C GLU A 66 18.88 20.79 7.32
N LEU A 67 17.80 20.09 6.96
CA LEU A 67 17.44 18.80 7.54
C LEU A 67 18.47 17.70 7.24
N SER A 68 19.04 17.65 6.04
CA SER A 68 20.10 16.68 5.69
C SER A 68 21.37 16.90 6.52
N THR A 69 21.76 18.16 6.79
CA THR A 69 22.91 18.45 7.67
C THR A 69 22.67 18.08 9.14
N VAL A 70 21.42 18.11 9.61
CA VAL A 70 21.04 17.67 10.96
C VAL A 70 21.05 16.15 11.07
N VAL A 71 20.57 15.44 10.05
CA VAL A 71 20.58 13.97 10.01
C VAL A 71 22.02 13.42 9.96
N SER A 72 22.92 14.02 9.18
CA SER A 72 24.34 13.60 9.11
C SER A 72 25.14 13.83 10.40
N LYS A 73 24.65 14.65 11.35
CA LYS A 73 25.30 14.85 12.66
C LYS A 73 24.73 13.97 13.78
N ASN A 74 23.57 13.34 13.56
CA ASN A 74 22.80 12.62 14.57
C ASN A 74 22.55 11.14 14.19
N GLU A 75 23.54 10.45 13.62
CA GLU A 75 23.48 9.01 13.30
C GLU A 75 23.25 8.08 14.52
N THR A 76 23.04 8.63 15.72
CA THR A 76 22.87 7.89 16.98
C THR A 76 21.53 8.07 17.70
N ILE A 77 20.48 8.65 17.08
CA ILE A 77 19.18 8.80 17.76
C ILE A 77 18.22 7.64 17.45
N ARG A 78 18.31 6.61 18.30
CA ARG A 78 17.31 5.54 18.48
C ARG A 78 15.95 6.17 18.84
N ARG A 79 14.89 5.87 18.07
CA ARG A 79 13.50 6.18 18.47
C ARG A 79 13.13 5.35 19.71
N ALA A 80 13.24 5.95 20.89
CA ALA A 80 12.59 5.45 22.09
C ALA A 80 11.08 5.73 22.00
N LEU A 81 10.27 4.68 21.93
CA LEU A 81 8.82 4.74 22.14
C LEU A 81 8.54 4.12 23.51
N GLY A 82 8.93 4.87 24.54
CA GLY A 82 8.43 4.72 25.90
C GLY A 82 7.76 6.04 26.28
N THR A 83 6.94 6.02 27.32
CA THR A 83 6.14 7.11 27.90
C THR A 83 6.93 8.33 28.41
N LYS A 84 8.12 8.60 27.86
CA LYS A 84 8.86 9.85 28.05
C LYS A 84 8.62 10.75 26.84
N LYS A 85 8.42 12.05 27.10
CA LYS A 85 8.44 13.09 26.06
C LYS A 85 9.68 12.84 25.16
N TYR A 86 9.47 12.79 23.85
CA TYR A 86 10.56 12.70 22.90
C TYR A 86 11.31 14.04 22.90
N ASP A 87 12.51 14.03 23.47
CA ASP A 87 13.37 15.21 23.57
C ASP A 87 14.33 15.34 22.36
N GLY A 88 14.15 14.49 21.34
CA GLY A 88 14.98 14.48 20.14
C GLY A 88 14.56 15.52 19.09
N PRO A 89 15.40 15.78 18.07
CA PRO A 89 15.09 16.72 17.01
C PRO A 89 13.91 16.24 16.14
N CYS A 90 13.11 17.17 15.65
CA CYS A 90 11.96 16.88 14.80
C CYS A 90 12.36 16.12 13.52
N THR A 91 11.73 14.96 13.26
CA THR A 91 12.08 14.05 12.14
C THR A 91 11.18 14.23 10.91
N VAL A 92 10.97 15.47 10.48
CA VAL A 92 10.24 15.84 9.26
C VAL A 92 11.18 15.88 8.05
N THR A 93 10.61 15.83 6.85
CA THR A 93 11.38 15.64 5.61
C THR A 93 11.11 16.67 4.52
N ASN A 94 10.13 17.55 4.71
CA ASN A 94 9.77 18.59 3.73
C ASN A 94 9.30 19.89 4.46
N PRO A 95 9.30 21.05 3.79
CA PRO A 95 8.99 22.35 4.42
C PRO A 95 7.56 22.49 4.93
N ILE A 96 6.58 21.88 4.27
CA ILE A 96 5.18 21.92 4.70
C ILE A 96 5.05 21.18 6.04
N ASP A 97 5.54 19.95 6.10
CA ASP A 97 5.52 19.14 7.32
C ASP A 97 6.35 19.77 8.44
N LYS A 98 7.52 20.32 8.12
CA LYS A 98 8.39 20.98 9.10
C LYS A 98 7.71 22.14 9.81
N CYS A 99 6.91 22.91 9.08
CA CYS A 99 6.26 24.10 9.60
C CYS A 99 5.29 23.81 10.76
N TRP A 100 4.58 22.67 10.74
CA TRP A 100 3.60 22.35 11.78
C TRP A 100 3.90 21.08 12.59
N ARG A 101 4.46 20.02 12.00
CA ARG A 101 4.68 18.74 12.72
C ARG A 101 5.76 18.84 13.79
N CYS A 102 6.65 19.82 13.66
CA CYS A 102 7.67 20.10 14.66
C CYS A 102 7.15 20.92 15.83
N ASP A 103 5.92 21.40 15.79
CA ASP A 103 5.29 22.05 16.92
C ASP A 103 4.80 20.97 17.91
N PRO A 104 5.41 20.83 19.10
CA PRO A 104 4.97 19.83 20.09
C PRO A 104 3.54 20.11 20.58
N ASN A 105 3.06 21.34 20.42
CA ASN A 105 1.72 21.78 20.80
C ASN A 105 0.81 21.92 19.57
N TRP A 106 1.06 21.22 18.47
CA TRP A 106 0.23 21.30 17.26
C TRP A 106 -1.26 21.09 17.54
N ALA A 107 -1.61 20.28 18.57
CA ALA A 107 -2.99 20.00 18.94
C ALA A 107 -3.70 21.22 19.55
N ASP A 108 -2.96 22.05 20.29
CA ASP A 108 -3.43 23.33 20.83
C ASP A 108 -3.30 24.46 19.78
N ASN A 109 -2.33 24.32 18.87
CA ASN A 109 -2.03 25.26 17.79
C ASN A 109 -2.54 24.78 16.42
N ARG A 110 -3.67 24.04 16.37
CA ARG A 110 -4.14 23.39 15.11
C ARG A 110 -4.18 24.35 13.93
N LYS A 111 -4.64 25.57 14.16
CA LYS A 111 -4.81 26.62 13.15
C LYS A 111 -3.51 27.14 12.55
N LYS A 112 -2.37 26.93 13.21
CA LYS A 112 -1.04 27.29 12.70
C LYS A 112 -0.71 26.59 11.37
N LEU A 113 -1.37 25.46 11.07
CA LEU A 113 -1.22 24.74 9.81
C LEU A 113 -1.33 25.66 8.57
N VAL A 114 -2.16 26.71 8.63
CA VAL A 114 -2.37 27.66 7.53
C VAL A 114 -1.12 28.44 7.14
N GLU A 115 -0.15 28.58 8.05
CA GLU A 115 1.15 29.24 7.77
C GLU A 115 2.09 28.35 6.93
N CYS A 116 1.72 27.07 6.78
CA CYS A 116 2.52 26.06 6.12
C CYS A 116 2.15 25.86 4.66
N SER A 117 1.04 26.45 4.19
CA SER A 117 0.66 26.40 2.77
C SER A 117 1.75 27.03 1.89
N MET A 118 1.99 26.42 0.74
CA MET A 118 3.02 26.81 -0.23
C MET A 118 2.47 26.59 -1.65
N GLY A 119 3.20 27.06 -2.67
CA GLY A 119 2.78 26.89 -4.06
C GLY A 119 1.62 27.82 -4.40
N PHE A 120 0.84 27.52 -5.44
CA PHE A 120 -0.29 28.38 -5.82
C PHE A 120 -1.38 28.47 -4.75
N GLY A 121 -1.46 27.52 -3.82
CA GLY A 121 -2.39 27.53 -2.68
C GLY A 121 -1.92 28.34 -1.48
N TYR A 122 -0.79 29.06 -1.55
CA TYR A 122 -0.17 29.74 -0.40
C TYR A 122 -1.06 30.78 0.32
N LYS A 123 -2.05 31.34 -0.38
CA LYS A 123 -3.04 32.29 0.16
C LYS A 123 -4.19 31.61 0.93
N THR A 124 -4.25 30.28 0.93
CA THR A 124 -5.33 29.53 1.57
C THR A 124 -5.21 29.56 3.09
N THR A 125 -6.21 30.12 3.75
CA THR A 125 -6.35 30.22 5.20
C THR A 125 -7.46 29.34 5.75
N GLY A 126 -8.35 28.81 4.92
CA GLY A 126 -9.43 27.92 5.34
C GLY A 126 -10.32 28.56 6.41
N GLY A 127 -10.64 27.78 7.45
CA GLY A 127 -11.43 28.22 8.59
C GLY A 127 -10.63 28.86 9.73
N ARG A 128 -9.44 29.40 9.48
CA ARG A 128 -8.54 29.96 10.52
C ARG A 128 -9.25 30.91 11.47
N ASP A 129 -10.00 31.85 10.91
CA ASP A 129 -10.59 32.96 11.64
C ASP A 129 -11.95 32.59 12.28
N GLY A 130 -12.36 31.33 12.17
CA GLY A 130 -13.62 30.78 12.65
C GLY A 130 -13.50 29.90 13.88
N GLU A 131 -14.61 29.59 14.54
CA GLU A 131 -14.60 28.69 15.70
C GLU A 131 -14.28 27.24 15.32
N PHE A 132 -13.88 26.45 16.31
CA PHE A 132 -13.79 25.01 16.13
C PHE A 132 -15.19 24.41 16.06
N TYR A 133 -15.42 23.55 15.06
CA TYR A 133 -16.60 22.70 14.99
C TYR A 133 -16.19 21.24 15.17
N VAL A 134 -16.74 20.57 16.18
CA VAL A 134 -16.43 19.16 16.44
C VAL A 134 -17.52 18.27 15.85
N VAL A 135 -17.14 17.46 14.86
CA VAL A 135 -17.99 16.39 14.34
C VAL A 135 -18.01 15.26 15.36
N THR A 136 -19.20 14.94 15.86
CA THR A 136 -19.47 13.88 16.87
C THR A 136 -20.33 12.75 16.31
N ASP A 137 -21.01 13.00 15.19
CA ASP A 137 -21.95 12.09 14.55
C ASP A 137 -21.55 11.84 13.07
N PRO A 138 -21.26 10.58 12.67
CA PRO A 138 -20.87 10.25 11.30
C PRO A 138 -22.05 10.09 10.33
N SER A 139 -23.30 10.26 10.78
CA SER A 139 -24.48 10.20 9.92
C SER A 139 -24.57 11.37 8.95
N ASP A 140 -25.24 11.13 7.82
CA ASP A 140 -25.45 12.14 6.79
C ASP A 140 -26.94 12.25 6.44
N ASP A 141 -27.52 13.43 6.65
CA ASP A 141 -28.80 13.83 6.06
C ASP A 141 -28.54 14.99 5.12
N TYR A 142 -28.64 14.71 3.81
CA TYR A 142 -28.29 15.65 2.76
C TYR A 142 -29.31 16.78 2.55
N THR A 143 -30.45 16.74 3.24
CA THR A 143 -31.50 17.76 3.17
C THR A 143 -31.67 18.53 4.47
N THR A 144 -31.48 17.88 5.62
CA THR A 144 -31.72 18.44 6.95
C THR A 144 -30.60 18.00 7.91
N PRO A 145 -29.34 18.36 7.62
CA PRO A 145 -28.21 17.94 8.43
C PRO A 145 -28.32 18.55 9.83
N LYS A 146 -28.10 17.72 10.85
CA LYS A 146 -28.17 18.14 12.26
C LYS A 146 -26.80 18.59 12.80
N PRO A 147 -26.76 19.50 13.79
CA PRO A 147 -25.53 19.82 14.51
C PRO A 147 -24.80 18.57 15.00
N GLY A 148 -23.46 18.62 14.98
CA GLY A 148 -22.59 17.47 15.25
C GLY A 148 -22.24 16.62 14.03
N THR A 149 -22.90 16.80 12.88
CA THR A 149 -22.53 16.12 11.62
C THR A 149 -21.56 16.94 10.77
N LEU A 150 -20.81 16.27 9.89
CA LEU A 150 -19.90 16.93 8.94
C LEU A 150 -20.68 17.83 7.96
N ARG A 151 -21.81 17.36 7.42
CA ARG A 151 -22.61 18.18 6.50
C ARG A 151 -23.11 19.45 7.13
N HIS A 152 -23.60 19.39 8.37
CA HIS A 152 -24.01 20.59 9.07
C HIS A 152 -22.84 21.58 9.21
N ALA A 153 -21.63 21.09 9.50
CA ALA A 153 -20.45 21.94 9.65
C ALA A 153 -20.09 22.70 8.36
N VAL A 154 -20.03 22.00 7.23
CA VAL A 154 -19.49 22.57 5.99
C VAL A 154 -20.44 23.56 5.30
N ILE A 155 -21.73 23.53 5.61
CA ILE A 155 -22.73 24.44 5.03
C ILE A 155 -22.90 25.76 5.81
N GLN A 156 -22.22 25.91 6.95
CA GLN A 156 -22.30 27.15 7.75
C GLN A 156 -21.67 28.33 6.99
N LYS A 157 -22.19 29.53 7.25
CA LYS A 157 -21.75 30.76 6.55
C LYS A 157 -20.45 31.29 7.10
N GLU A 158 -20.29 31.23 8.41
CA GLU A 158 -19.08 31.65 9.11
C GLU A 158 -17.89 30.74 8.79
N PRO A 159 -16.65 31.24 8.90
CA PRO A 159 -15.49 30.39 8.82
C PRO A 159 -15.54 29.31 9.91
N LEU A 160 -15.09 28.09 9.63
CA LEU A 160 -15.04 27.02 10.64
C LEU A 160 -13.82 26.12 10.48
N TRP A 161 -13.19 25.82 11.62
CA TRP A 161 -12.17 24.78 11.72
C TRP A 161 -12.80 23.48 12.21
N ILE A 162 -13.10 22.58 11.27
CA ILE A 162 -13.85 21.35 11.49
C ILE A 162 -12.88 20.23 11.90
N ILE A 163 -13.08 19.67 13.09
CA ILE A 163 -12.33 18.53 13.63
C ILE A 163 -13.27 17.37 13.97
N PHE A 164 -12.71 16.23 14.32
CA PHE A 164 -13.47 15.02 14.62
C PHE A 164 -13.20 14.55 16.05
N GLU A 165 -14.26 14.26 16.79
CA GLU A 165 -14.18 13.79 18.19
C GLU A 165 -13.42 12.47 18.32
N LYS A 166 -13.58 11.59 17.33
CA LYS A 166 -13.08 10.21 17.32
C LYS A 166 -12.91 9.72 15.89
N ASN A 167 -12.37 8.51 15.74
CA ASN A 167 -12.32 7.83 14.45
C ASN A 167 -13.72 7.67 13.86
N MET A 168 -13.88 7.96 12.57
CA MET A 168 -15.18 7.94 11.90
C MET A 168 -15.10 7.31 10.52
N LYS A 169 -16.19 6.63 10.15
CA LYS A 169 -16.49 6.26 8.77
C LYS A 169 -17.77 6.96 8.38
N ILE A 170 -17.67 7.96 7.52
CA ILE A 170 -18.76 8.80 7.07
C ILE A 170 -19.14 8.34 5.68
N LYS A 171 -20.40 7.93 5.53
CA LYS A 171 -20.99 7.60 4.24
C LYS A 171 -21.89 8.76 3.83
N LEU A 172 -21.44 9.53 2.84
CA LEU A 172 -22.23 10.60 2.25
C LEU A 172 -23.33 10.00 1.36
N HIS A 173 -24.57 10.44 1.54
CA HIS A 173 -25.69 9.94 0.74
C HIS A 173 -25.81 10.67 -0.61
N GLN A 174 -25.44 11.94 -0.65
CA GLN A 174 -25.28 12.78 -1.85
C GLN A 174 -24.02 13.64 -1.72
N GLU A 175 -23.60 14.30 -2.80
CA GLU A 175 -22.41 15.16 -2.80
C GLU A 175 -22.37 16.07 -1.57
N LEU A 176 -21.23 16.11 -0.87
CA LEU A 176 -20.99 17.03 0.22
C LEU A 176 -20.55 18.38 -0.34
N ILE A 177 -21.53 19.23 -0.65
CA ILE A 177 -21.32 20.59 -1.12
C ILE A 177 -21.08 21.51 0.07
N MET A 178 -20.07 22.37 -0.02
CA MET A 178 -19.63 23.23 1.09
C MET A 178 -19.56 24.72 0.76
N GLN A 179 -19.67 25.54 1.80
CA GLN A 179 -19.37 26.97 1.77
C GLN A 179 -17.86 27.24 1.85
N GLY A 180 -17.48 28.50 1.66
CA GLY A 180 -16.09 28.96 1.76
C GLY A 180 -15.60 29.07 3.19
N ASP A 181 -14.30 29.34 3.32
CA ASP A 181 -13.62 29.57 4.61
C ASP A 181 -13.76 28.37 5.57
N LYS A 182 -13.51 27.17 5.03
CA LYS A 182 -13.60 25.91 5.77
C LYS A 182 -12.25 25.22 5.84
N THR A 183 -11.96 24.65 7.00
CA THR A 183 -10.91 23.65 7.15
C THR A 183 -11.52 22.36 7.64
N ILE A 184 -11.36 21.27 6.90
CA ILE A 184 -11.66 19.92 7.38
C ILE A 184 -10.33 19.28 7.80
N ASP A 185 -10.11 19.15 9.11
CA ASP A 185 -8.86 18.70 9.72
C ASP A 185 -9.03 17.34 10.40
N GLY A 186 -8.55 16.29 9.75
CA GLY A 186 -8.56 14.92 10.26
C GLY A 186 -7.54 14.65 11.36
N ARG A 187 -6.62 15.57 11.70
CA ARG A 187 -5.57 15.28 12.69
C ARG A 187 -6.15 14.93 14.05
N GLY A 188 -5.68 13.83 14.63
CA GLY A 188 -6.14 13.30 15.91
C GLY A 188 -7.25 12.26 15.80
N ALA A 189 -7.77 11.97 14.61
CA ALA A 189 -8.73 10.89 14.36
C ALA A 189 -8.47 10.22 13.00
N THR A 190 -8.78 8.93 12.88
CA THR A 190 -8.83 8.24 11.58
C THR A 190 -10.22 8.45 10.96
N VAL A 191 -10.29 9.30 9.94
CA VAL A 191 -11.55 9.68 9.30
C VAL A 191 -11.59 9.17 7.87
N HIS A 192 -12.56 8.29 7.60
CA HIS A 192 -12.83 7.77 6.27
C HIS A 192 -14.11 8.39 5.70
N ILE A 193 -14.05 8.95 4.50
CA ILE A 193 -15.22 9.22 3.66
C ILE A 193 -15.32 8.07 2.66
N THR A 194 -16.34 7.22 2.79
CA THR A 194 -16.35 5.94 2.05
C THR A 194 -17.73 5.33 1.82
N GLY A 195 -17.88 4.60 0.72
CA GLY A 195 -19.07 3.82 0.37
C GLY A 195 -20.29 4.67 0.02
N GLY A 196 -20.09 5.94 -0.29
CA GLY A 196 -21.08 6.98 -0.55
C GLY A 196 -20.60 7.99 -1.59
N ALA A 197 -21.25 9.14 -1.68
CA ALA A 197 -20.99 10.18 -2.68
C ALA A 197 -19.73 11.03 -2.40
N SER A 198 -19.39 11.89 -3.36
CA SER A 198 -18.19 12.74 -3.43
C SER A 198 -18.20 13.94 -2.48
N ILE A 199 -17.03 14.57 -2.30
CA ILE A 199 -16.91 15.94 -1.79
C ILE A 199 -16.91 16.93 -2.96
N MET A 200 -17.72 17.99 -2.89
CA MET A 200 -17.83 18.99 -3.95
C MET A 200 -17.51 20.40 -3.43
N ILE A 201 -16.42 20.98 -3.92
CA ILE A 201 -16.00 22.36 -3.69
C ILE A 201 -16.41 23.17 -4.91
N GLN A 202 -17.56 23.81 -4.85
CA GLN A 202 -18.17 24.45 -6.02
C GLN A 202 -18.40 25.94 -5.81
N TYR A 203 -17.90 26.76 -6.75
CA TYR A 203 -18.05 28.21 -6.78
C TYR A 203 -17.80 28.87 -5.43
N THR A 204 -16.74 28.44 -4.78
CA THR A 204 -16.36 28.88 -3.44
C THR A 204 -14.87 29.14 -3.37
N LYS A 205 -14.39 29.58 -2.21
CA LYS A 205 -12.97 29.87 -2.01
C LYS A 205 -12.51 29.52 -0.61
N ASN A 206 -11.19 29.48 -0.46
CA ASN A 206 -10.51 29.41 0.82
C ASN A 206 -10.88 28.15 1.61
N VAL A 207 -10.56 26.98 1.05
CA VAL A 207 -10.87 25.68 1.64
C VAL A 207 -9.60 24.86 1.85
N ILE A 208 -9.48 24.26 3.03
CA ILE A 208 -8.43 23.30 3.36
C ILE A 208 -9.08 21.95 3.65
N ILE A 209 -8.61 20.89 2.99
CA ILE A 209 -8.95 19.50 3.35
C ILE A 209 -7.64 18.79 3.70
N HIS A 210 -7.53 18.35 4.95
CA HIS A 210 -6.29 17.83 5.49
C HIS A 210 -6.49 16.52 6.26
N GLY A 211 -5.70 15.50 5.93
CA GLY A 211 -5.57 14.29 6.75
C GLY A 211 -6.76 13.33 6.73
N LEU A 212 -7.47 13.21 5.60
CA LEU A 212 -8.60 12.29 5.44
C LEU A 212 -8.23 11.08 4.57
N HIS A 213 -8.95 9.97 4.80
CA HIS A 213 -8.99 8.82 3.90
C HIS A 213 -10.27 8.90 3.05
N ILE A 214 -10.16 8.91 1.72
CA ILE A 214 -11.32 8.96 0.80
C ILE A 214 -11.22 7.78 -0.16
N HIS A 215 -12.16 6.84 -0.08
CA HIS A 215 -12.11 5.64 -0.91
C HIS A 215 -13.47 4.96 -1.06
N ASP A 216 -13.61 4.10 -2.07
CA ASP A 216 -14.87 3.41 -2.40
C ASP A 216 -16.02 4.41 -2.61
N ILE A 217 -15.72 5.56 -3.22
CA ILE A 217 -16.73 6.55 -3.59
C ILE A 217 -17.55 6.01 -4.74
N VAL A 218 -18.86 6.26 -4.70
CA VAL A 218 -19.84 5.86 -5.69
C VAL A 218 -20.62 7.07 -6.17
N GLU A 219 -21.22 6.98 -7.35
CA GLU A 219 -22.11 8.02 -7.87
C GLU A 219 -23.29 8.26 -6.91
N GLY A 220 -23.55 9.51 -6.56
CA GLY A 220 -24.79 9.97 -5.95
C GLY A 220 -25.89 10.06 -6.99
N SER A 221 -27.11 9.68 -6.63
CA SER A 221 -28.25 9.70 -7.55
C SER A 221 -28.72 11.11 -7.94
N GLY A 222 -28.21 12.16 -7.28
CA GLY A 222 -28.77 13.50 -7.35
C GLY A 222 -30.03 13.64 -6.49
N GLY A 223 -30.68 14.78 -6.61
CA GLY A 223 -31.85 15.19 -5.83
C GLY A 223 -31.69 16.57 -5.20
N MET A 224 -32.59 16.93 -4.29
CA MET A 224 -32.46 18.17 -3.52
C MET A 224 -31.35 18.00 -2.48
N VAL A 225 -30.27 18.77 -2.59
CA VAL A 225 -29.10 18.69 -1.71
C VAL A 225 -28.89 20.05 -1.05
N ARG A 226 -28.70 20.06 0.27
CA ARG A 226 -28.41 21.27 1.03
C ARG A 226 -26.93 21.62 0.91
N ASP A 227 -26.64 22.80 0.37
CA ASP A 227 -25.29 23.36 0.21
C ASP A 227 -25.04 24.61 1.06
N ALA A 228 -26.08 25.21 1.64
CA ALA A 228 -25.99 26.28 2.63
C ALA A 228 -27.07 26.12 3.70
N VAL A 229 -26.91 26.80 4.83
CA VAL A 229 -27.96 26.87 5.86
C VAL A 229 -29.30 27.36 5.30
N ASP A 230 -29.27 28.28 4.35
CA ASP A 230 -30.42 28.93 3.72
C ASP A 230 -30.65 28.52 2.25
N HIS A 231 -29.97 27.48 1.77
CA HIS A 231 -30.09 27.03 0.38
C HIS A 231 -30.15 25.52 0.23
N ILE A 232 -31.10 25.05 -0.58
CA ILE A 232 -31.22 23.66 -1.03
C ILE A 232 -31.44 23.68 -2.54
N GLY A 233 -30.53 23.07 -3.30
CA GLY A 233 -30.54 23.09 -4.76
C GLY A 233 -30.80 21.71 -5.36
N LEU A 234 -31.37 21.69 -6.57
CA LEU A 234 -31.53 20.45 -7.33
C LEU A 234 -30.20 20.03 -7.97
N ARG A 235 -29.75 18.82 -7.65
CA ARG A 235 -28.54 18.20 -8.19
C ARG A 235 -28.88 17.05 -9.13
N THR A 236 -28.15 16.95 -10.23
CA THR A 236 -28.16 15.74 -11.07
C THR A 236 -27.23 14.69 -10.47
N LYS A 237 -27.15 13.54 -11.14
CA LYS A 237 -26.27 12.45 -10.75
C LYS A 237 -24.82 12.92 -10.73
N SER A 238 -24.08 12.62 -9.66
CA SER A 238 -22.66 12.97 -9.56
C SER A 238 -21.77 11.99 -10.31
N ASP A 239 -20.62 12.42 -10.79
CA ASP A 239 -19.62 11.57 -11.47
C ASP A 239 -19.00 10.51 -10.54
N GLY A 240 -18.93 10.78 -9.23
CA GLY A 240 -18.39 9.82 -8.26
C GLY A 240 -16.88 9.95 -8.04
N ASP A 241 -16.34 11.16 -8.22
CA ASP A 241 -14.98 11.50 -7.84
C ASP A 241 -14.77 11.48 -6.33
N GLY A 242 -13.52 11.35 -5.88
CA GLY A 242 -13.19 11.58 -4.47
C GLY A 242 -13.47 13.03 -4.03
N ILE A 243 -12.84 13.99 -4.70
CA ILE A 243 -12.99 15.43 -4.49
C ILE A 243 -13.10 16.14 -5.84
N SER A 244 -14.19 16.87 -6.06
CA SER A 244 -14.37 17.72 -7.24
C SER A 244 -14.26 19.20 -6.86
N ILE A 245 -13.40 19.94 -7.56
CA ILE A 245 -13.14 21.37 -7.39
C ILE A 245 -13.62 22.09 -8.65
N TYR A 246 -14.69 22.85 -8.53
CA TYR A 246 -15.38 23.44 -9.66
C TYR A 246 -15.48 24.96 -9.49
N GLY A 247 -14.87 25.71 -10.41
CA GLY A 247 -14.79 27.17 -10.37
C GLY A 247 -14.45 27.73 -8.99
N SER A 248 -13.44 27.18 -8.31
CA SER A 248 -13.11 27.55 -6.93
C SER A 248 -11.66 28.01 -6.77
N SER A 249 -11.42 28.92 -5.82
CA SER A 249 -10.11 29.59 -5.68
C SER A 249 -9.50 29.46 -4.28
N ASN A 250 -8.16 29.41 -4.18
CA ASN A 250 -7.43 29.27 -2.91
C ASN A 250 -7.82 27.98 -2.17
N ILE A 251 -7.39 26.84 -2.73
CA ILE A 251 -7.71 25.51 -2.20
C ILE A 251 -6.42 24.78 -1.84
N TRP A 252 -6.42 24.14 -0.67
CA TRP A 252 -5.30 23.30 -0.24
C TRP A 252 -5.78 21.91 0.18
N ILE A 253 -5.36 20.92 -0.60
CA ILE A 253 -5.61 19.49 -0.33
C ILE A 253 -4.30 18.88 0.16
N ASP A 254 -4.26 18.38 1.39
CA ASP A 254 -2.99 17.99 2.04
C ASP A 254 -3.11 16.70 2.86
N HIS A 255 -2.07 15.85 2.87
CA HIS A 255 -2.05 14.60 3.64
C HIS A 255 -3.26 13.69 3.38
N MET A 256 -3.72 13.63 2.12
CA MET A 256 -4.84 12.78 1.73
C MET A 256 -4.38 11.35 1.43
N SER A 257 -5.19 10.37 1.81
CA SER A 257 -5.04 8.97 1.38
C SER A 257 -6.26 8.59 0.54
N MET A 258 -6.05 8.34 -0.76
CA MET A 258 -7.17 8.15 -1.68
C MET A 258 -6.98 6.95 -2.61
N GLU A 259 -8.05 6.17 -2.80
CA GLU A 259 -8.08 5.02 -3.70
C GLU A 259 -9.51 4.65 -4.13
N ASN A 260 -9.65 3.87 -5.21
CA ASN A 260 -10.90 3.20 -5.58
C ASN A 260 -12.18 4.08 -5.58
N CYS A 261 -12.12 5.30 -6.12
CA CYS A 261 -13.32 6.09 -6.42
C CYS A 261 -13.96 5.60 -7.74
N TYR A 262 -15.21 6.01 -8.01
CA TYR A 262 -15.95 5.53 -9.18
C TYR A 262 -15.41 6.12 -10.49
N ASP A 263 -15.18 7.44 -10.53
CA ASP A 263 -14.55 8.13 -11.67
C ASP A 263 -13.13 8.60 -11.32
N GLY A 264 -12.91 9.87 -10.95
CA GLY A 264 -11.61 10.42 -10.58
C GLY A 264 -11.28 10.38 -9.07
N LEU A 265 -10.01 10.58 -8.67
CA LEU A 265 -9.71 10.90 -7.26
C LEU A 265 -9.88 12.38 -6.97
N ILE A 266 -9.21 13.25 -7.73
CA ILE A 266 -9.29 14.70 -7.56
C ILE A 266 -9.41 15.39 -8.92
N ASP A 267 -10.51 16.09 -9.12
CA ASP A 267 -10.78 16.84 -10.34
C ASP A 267 -10.84 18.34 -10.04
N ALA A 268 -10.18 19.16 -10.86
CA ALA A 268 -10.20 20.62 -10.77
C ALA A 268 -10.51 21.23 -12.13
N VAL A 269 -11.61 21.98 -12.22
CA VAL A 269 -12.18 22.41 -13.52
C VAL A 269 -12.79 23.81 -13.45
N GLU A 270 -13.14 24.36 -14.61
CA GLU A 270 -14.02 25.52 -14.79
C GLU A 270 -13.51 26.79 -14.11
N GLY A 271 -12.23 27.08 -14.31
CA GLY A 271 -11.56 28.28 -13.79
C GLY A 271 -11.06 28.13 -12.36
N SER A 272 -11.02 26.91 -11.83
CA SER A 272 -10.45 26.67 -10.50
C SER A 272 -8.95 27.01 -10.48
N THR A 273 -8.49 27.77 -9.49
CA THR A 273 -7.11 28.28 -9.46
C THR A 273 -6.60 28.57 -8.05
N GLY A 274 -5.30 28.84 -7.91
CA GLY A 274 -4.68 29.01 -6.59
C GLY A 274 -4.75 27.73 -5.78
N ILE A 275 -4.37 26.59 -6.37
CA ILE A 275 -4.53 25.28 -5.75
C ILE A 275 -3.18 24.68 -5.39
N THR A 276 -3.09 24.03 -4.23
CA THR A 276 -1.98 23.13 -3.90
C THR A 276 -2.50 21.78 -3.45
N ILE A 277 -1.93 20.73 -4.01
CA ILE A 277 -2.20 19.34 -3.67
C ILE A 277 -0.88 18.74 -3.18
N SER A 278 -0.78 18.47 -1.88
CA SER A 278 0.48 18.09 -1.25
C SER A 278 0.42 16.91 -0.30
N ASN A 279 1.56 16.25 -0.13
CA ASN A 279 1.75 15.15 0.84
C ASN A 279 0.72 14.01 0.76
N GLY A 280 0.09 13.83 -0.40
CA GLY A 280 -0.91 12.80 -0.61
C GLY A 280 -0.30 11.42 -0.88
N HIS A 281 -1.09 10.37 -0.62
CA HIS A 281 -0.82 9.00 -0.99
C HIS A 281 -1.97 8.44 -1.83
N TYR A 282 -1.69 8.13 -3.08
CA TYR A 282 -2.68 7.69 -4.05
C TYR A 282 -2.35 6.27 -4.51
N THR A 283 -3.33 5.37 -4.49
CA THR A 283 -3.17 3.97 -4.91
C THR A 283 -4.43 3.45 -5.61
N ASP A 284 -4.31 2.31 -6.27
CA ASP A 284 -5.48 1.48 -6.60
C ASP A 284 -6.58 2.21 -7.40
N HIS A 285 -6.19 2.90 -8.47
CA HIS A 285 -7.14 3.74 -9.21
C HIS A 285 -6.71 4.00 -10.66
N ASN A 286 -7.68 4.15 -11.56
CA ASN A 286 -7.41 4.36 -12.97
C ASN A 286 -7.11 5.83 -13.29
N GLU A 287 -8.07 6.72 -13.00
CA GLU A 287 -8.10 8.10 -13.47
C GLU A 287 -7.80 9.04 -12.31
N VAL A 288 -6.51 9.23 -12.00
CA VAL A 288 -6.11 9.79 -10.70
C VAL A 288 -6.51 11.26 -10.51
N MET A 289 -6.07 12.16 -11.40
CA MET A 289 -6.30 13.60 -11.28
C MET A 289 -6.55 14.25 -12.64
N LEU A 290 -7.67 14.96 -12.79
CA LEU A 290 -7.97 15.74 -13.99
C LEU A 290 -7.97 17.24 -13.70
N PHE A 291 -7.13 17.98 -14.41
CA PHE A 291 -7.04 19.45 -14.32
C PHE A 291 -7.51 20.06 -15.63
N GLY A 292 -8.73 20.57 -15.63
CA GLY A 292 -9.46 21.08 -16.79
C GLY A 292 -10.14 19.96 -17.57
N ALA A 293 -11.47 19.92 -17.53
CA ALA A 293 -12.26 18.83 -18.11
C ALA A 293 -12.50 18.97 -19.62
N SER A 294 -12.62 20.21 -20.09
CA SER A 294 -13.11 20.51 -21.44
C SER A 294 -12.08 21.21 -22.31
N ASP A 295 -12.04 20.75 -23.56
CA ASP A 295 -11.23 21.32 -24.64
C ASP A 295 -11.76 22.67 -25.15
N SER A 296 -12.91 23.14 -24.63
CA SER A 296 -13.58 24.39 -25.00
C SER A 296 -13.69 25.38 -23.85
N SER A 297 -13.31 25.00 -22.62
CA SER A 297 -13.41 25.85 -21.43
C SER A 297 -12.17 26.73 -21.28
N SER A 298 -12.12 27.84 -22.02
CA SER A 298 -10.95 28.74 -22.04
C SER A 298 -10.67 29.45 -20.71
N ILE A 299 -11.64 29.47 -19.79
CA ILE A 299 -11.44 30.00 -18.43
C ILE A 299 -10.33 29.25 -17.68
N ASP A 300 -10.11 27.96 -18.00
CA ASP A 300 -9.04 27.14 -17.41
C ASP A 300 -7.63 27.63 -17.80
N GLN A 301 -7.49 28.59 -18.72
CA GLN A 301 -6.21 29.30 -18.90
C GLN A 301 -5.76 30.04 -17.63
N LYS A 302 -6.70 30.35 -16.72
CA LYS A 302 -6.42 30.94 -15.42
C LYS A 302 -6.12 29.90 -14.33
N MET A 303 -6.20 28.61 -14.63
CA MET A 303 -5.89 27.54 -13.68
C MET A 303 -4.41 27.52 -13.34
N GLN A 304 -4.11 27.51 -12.04
CA GLN A 304 -2.75 27.41 -11.52
C GLN A 304 -2.71 26.43 -10.34
N ILE A 305 -1.98 25.33 -10.50
CA ILE A 305 -1.96 24.22 -9.54
C ILE A 305 -0.51 23.81 -9.23
N THR A 306 -0.20 23.68 -7.94
CA THR A 306 1.03 23.03 -7.47
C THR A 306 0.71 21.63 -6.99
N LEU A 307 1.36 20.62 -7.59
CA LEU A 307 1.30 19.23 -7.17
C LEU A 307 2.66 18.88 -6.58
N ALA A 308 2.75 18.72 -5.26
CA ALA A 308 4.03 18.60 -4.58
C ALA A 308 4.11 17.55 -3.47
N PHE A 309 5.27 16.91 -3.36
CA PHE A 309 5.55 15.94 -2.28
C PHE A 309 4.57 14.77 -2.22
N ASN A 310 3.84 14.46 -3.28
CA ASN A 310 2.89 13.35 -3.29
C ASN A 310 3.60 12.02 -3.57
N HIS A 311 2.99 10.91 -3.14
CA HIS A 311 3.41 9.57 -3.50
C HIS A 311 2.33 8.90 -4.35
N PHE A 312 2.64 8.69 -5.62
CA PHE A 312 1.84 7.94 -6.57
C PHE A 312 2.25 6.47 -6.54
N GLY A 313 1.43 5.69 -5.85
CA GLY A 313 1.72 4.33 -5.42
C GLY A 313 1.24 3.25 -6.37
N LYS A 314 1.15 2.04 -5.84
CA LYS A 314 0.80 0.82 -6.59
C LYS A 314 -0.54 0.94 -7.32
N ARG A 315 -0.64 0.22 -8.44
CA ARG A 315 -1.89 -0.01 -9.20
C ARG A 315 -2.60 1.26 -9.66
N LEU A 316 -1.85 2.35 -9.85
CA LEU A 316 -2.30 3.50 -10.60
C LEU A 316 -2.15 3.26 -12.10
N VAL A 317 -3.10 3.76 -12.90
CA VAL A 317 -3.04 3.62 -14.37
C VAL A 317 -2.53 4.89 -15.04
N GLN A 318 -3.18 6.02 -14.81
CA GLN A 318 -2.93 7.26 -15.56
C GLN A 318 -3.35 8.54 -14.82
N ARG A 319 -3.15 9.69 -15.47
CA ARG A 319 -3.61 11.03 -15.05
C ARG A 319 -3.01 11.51 -13.72
N MET A 320 -1.68 11.56 -13.60
CA MET A 320 -0.99 12.01 -12.38
C MET A 320 -0.07 13.24 -12.62
N PRO A 321 -0.58 14.37 -13.13
CA PRO A 321 -1.97 14.66 -13.50
C PRO A 321 -2.23 14.53 -15.02
N ARG A 322 -3.50 14.67 -15.43
CA ARG A 322 -3.88 14.99 -16.82
C ARG A 322 -4.39 16.43 -16.89
N CYS A 323 -3.78 17.27 -17.71
CA CYS A 323 -4.01 18.72 -17.71
C CYS A 323 -4.56 19.27 -19.03
N ARG A 324 -5.28 20.39 -18.94
CA ARG A 324 -5.65 21.27 -20.06
C ARG A 324 -5.44 22.73 -19.69
N TRP A 325 -5.04 23.55 -20.67
CA TRP A 325 -4.90 25.00 -20.57
C TRP A 325 -3.88 25.54 -19.56
N GLY A 326 -4.15 25.42 -18.26
CA GLY A 326 -3.49 26.18 -17.20
C GLY A 326 -2.00 25.90 -16.97
N TYR A 327 -1.49 26.46 -15.87
CA TYR A 327 -0.10 26.33 -15.42
C TYR A 327 0.01 25.36 -14.25
N ILE A 328 0.70 24.23 -14.45
CA ILE A 328 0.81 23.16 -13.47
C ILE A 328 2.29 22.96 -13.12
N HIS A 329 2.59 23.14 -11.84
CA HIS A 329 3.90 22.88 -11.26
C HIS A 329 3.90 21.51 -10.58
N VAL A 330 4.59 20.55 -11.18
CA VAL A 330 4.72 19.17 -10.67
C VAL A 330 6.10 19.04 -10.04
N VAL A 331 6.20 19.03 -8.72
CA VAL A 331 7.49 19.18 -8.04
C VAL A 331 7.73 18.20 -6.88
N ASN A 332 8.88 17.53 -6.88
CA ASN A 332 9.30 16.62 -5.82
C ASN A 332 8.27 15.54 -5.42
N ASN A 333 7.52 15.00 -6.39
CA ASN A 333 6.62 13.87 -6.20
C ASN A 333 7.34 12.54 -6.51
N ASP A 334 6.92 11.46 -5.84
CA ASP A 334 7.43 10.10 -6.06
C ASP A 334 6.43 9.27 -6.86
N TYR A 335 6.78 8.96 -8.10
CA TYR A 335 6.01 8.15 -9.03
C TYR A 335 6.59 6.75 -9.10
N THR A 336 5.97 5.83 -8.36
CA THR A 336 6.46 4.46 -8.28
C THR A 336 5.77 3.53 -9.26
N HIS A 337 4.55 3.86 -9.70
CA HIS A 337 3.79 3.05 -10.67
C HIS A 337 2.89 3.94 -11.53
N TRP A 338 2.72 3.51 -12.78
CA TRP A 338 1.61 3.85 -13.68
C TRP A 338 1.33 2.61 -14.54
N ASN A 339 0.27 2.62 -15.34
CA ASN A 339 -0.02 1.54 -16.28
C ASN A 339 -0.35 2.03 -17.69
N MET A 340 -0.38 3.35 -17.93
CA MET A 340 -0.46 3.93 -19.26
C MET A 340 0.53 5.07 -19.43
N TYR A 341 0.44 6.10 -18.59
CA TYR A 341 1.37 7.22 -18.50
C TYR A 341 1.28 7.84 -17.10
N ALA A 342 2.26 8.65 -16.71
CA ALA A 342 2.18 9.40 -15.46
C ALA A 342 1.56 10.78 -15.69
N ILE A 343 2.17 11.62 -16.53
CA ILE A 343 1.78 13.02 -16.76
C ILE A 343 1.19 13.14 -18.16
N GLY A 344 0.00 13.73 -18.30
CA GLY A 344 -0.64 13.87 -19.60
C GLY A 344 -1.36 15.19 -19.79
N GLY A 345 -1.87 15.40 -21.00
CA GLY A 345 -2.68 16.57 -21.28
C GLY A 345 -3.09 16.77 -22.72
N SER A 346 -4.03 17.69 -22.92
CA SER A 346 -4.50 18.20 -24.21
C SER A 346 -4.74 19.71 -24.12
N LYS A 347 -4.83 20.42 -25.26
CA LYS A 347 -5.09 21.87 -25.29
C LYS A 347 -4.08 22.74 -24.52
N ASN A 348 -2.80 22.59 -24.88
CA ASN A 348 -1.73 23.52 -24.51
C ASN A 348 -1.59 23.85 -23.00
N PRO A 349 -1.61 22.86 -22.09
CA PRO A 349 -1.26 23.13 -20.70
C PRO A 349 0.24 23.45 -20.60
N THR A 350 0.59 24.35 -19.68
CA THR A 350 1.98 24.55 -19.27
C THR A 350 2.28 23.60 -18.12
N ILE A 351 3.20 22.65 -18.33
CA ILE A 351 3.61 21.67 -17.31
C ILE A 351 5.09 21.81 -17.02
N ILE A 352 5.40 22.18 -15.79
CA ILE A 352 6.77 22.31 -15.29
C ILE A 352 7.03 21.19 -14.29
N SER A 353 7.76 20.15 -14.72
CA SER A 353 8.15 18.99 -13.92
C SER A 353 9.54 19.22 -13.32
N GLN A 354 9.65 19.23 -11.99
CA GLN A 354 10.88 19.59 -11.29
C GLN A 354 11.21 18.66 -10.12
N GLY A 355 12.40 18.07 -10.14
CA GLY A 355 12.93 17.28 -9.01
C GLY A 355 12.05 16.09 -8.61
N ASN A 356 11.19 15.59 -9.48
CA ASN A 356 10.37 14.40 -9.24
C ASN A 356 11.18 13.13 -9.47
N ARG A 357 10.69 12.03 -8.93
CA ARG A 357 11.27 10.71 -9.15
C ARG A 357 10.27 9.81 -9.87
N PHE A 358 10.68 9.22 -10.98
CA PHE A 358 9.84 8.36 -11.81
C PHE A 358 10.46 6.97 -11.98
N ILE A 359 9.74 5.93 -11.56
CA ILE A 359 10.09 4.54 -11.83
C ILE A 359 9.11 4.00 -12.87
N ALA A 360 9.58 3.80 -14.10
CA ALA A 360 8.72 3.23 -15.12
C ALA A 360 8.30 1.79 -14.78
N PRO A 361 7.09 1.37 -15.17
CA PRO A 361 6.67 -0.03 -15.14
C PRO A 361 7.64 -0.92 -15.92
N PRO A 362 7.70 -2.23 -15.65
CA PRO A 362 8.56 -3.15 -16.41
C PRO A 362 8.26 -3.16 -17.91
N ASP A 363 7.00 -2.97 -18.29
CA ASP A 363 6.51 -2.93 -19.66
C ASP A 363 7.23 -1.85 -20.50
N ILE A 364 7.82 -2.27 -21.61
CA ILE A 364 8.61 -1.41 -22.51
C ILE A 364 7.76 -0.36 -23.23
N PHE A 365 6.45 -0.57 -23.35
CA PHE A 365 5.54 0.37 -24.01
C PHE A 365 5.03 1.46 -23.06
N LYS A 366 5.43 1.41 -21.78
CA LYS A 366 4.97 2.31 -20.72
C LYS A 366 6.13 3.09 -20.08
N LYS A 367 7.23 3.24 -20.82
CA LYS A 367 8.43 3.97 -20.37
C LYS A 367 8.29 5.47 -20.47
N GLU A 368 7.52 5.96 -21.44
CA GLU A 368 7.24 7.38 -21.55
C GLU A 368 6.38 7.84 -20.37
N ILE A 369 6.89 8.80 -19.61
CA ILE A 369 6.19 9.45 -18.50
C ILE A 369 5.01 10.27 -19.05
N THR A 370 5.23 10.89 -20.20
CA THR A 370 4.36 11.88 -20.80
C THR A 370 3.35 11.29 -21.79
N LYS A 371 2.16 11.86 -21.87
CA LYS A 371 1.17 11.54 -22.91
C LYS A 371 0.43 12.78 -23.41
N ARG A 372 0.54 13.05 -24.71
CA ARG A 372 -0.24 14.12 -25.38
C ARG A 372 -1.46 13.49 -26.01
N GLU A 373 -2.62 13.91 -25.55
CA GLU A 373 -3.89 13.37 -26.00
C GLU A 373 -4.44 14.18 -27.18
N TYR A 374 -4.90 13.45 -28.21
CA TYR A 374 -5.68 13.97 -29.34
C TYR A 374 -5.06 15.11 -30.15
N SER A 375 -3.72 15.28 -30.11
CA SER A 375 -3.01 16.34 -30.84
C SER A 375 -1.82 15.78 -31.62
N PRO A 376 -1.59 16.19 -32.88
CA PRO A 376 -0.40 15.81 -33.63
C PRO A 376 0.86 16.50 -33.08
N GLU A 377 2.02 15.90 -33.34
CA GLU A 377 3.33 16.39 -32.88
C GLU A 377 3.62 17.83 -33.26
N SER A 378 3.28 18.24 -34.48
CA SER A 378 3.46 19.62 -34.95
C SER A 378 2.73 20.66 -34.09
N VAL A 379 1.66 20.26 -33.39
CA VAL A 379 0.88 21.12 -32.50
C VAL A 379 1.43 21.05 -31.09
N TRP A 380 1.56 19.85 -30.51
CA TRP A 380 1.93 19.74 -29.11
C TRP A 380 3.40 20.06 -28.83
N MET A 381 4.28 19.99 -29.85
CA MET A 381 5.67 20.45 -29.72
C MET A 381 5.79 21.94 -29.40
N GLN A 382 4.74 22.73 -29.61
CA GLN A 382 4.70 24.14 -29.21
C GLN A 382 4.30 24.34 -27.74
N TRP A 383 3.77 23.31 -27.07
CA TRP A 383 3.32 23.40 -25.68
C TRP A 383 4.51 23.43 -24.72
N THR A 384 4.40 24.19 -23.63
CA THR A 384 5.50 24.32 -22.67
C THR A 384 5.49 23.16 -21.68
N TRP A 385 6.18 22.07 -22.02
CA TRP A 385 6.35 20.90 -21.15
C TRP A 385 7.83 20.71 -20.85
N ARG A 386 8.23 21.08 -19.64
CA ARG A 386 9.64 21.10 -19.22
C ARG A 386 9.88 20.08 -18.11
N SER A 387 11.06 19.48 -18.14
CA SER A 387 11.56 18.64 -17.05
C SER A 387 12.95 19.10 -16.62
N GLU A 388 13.12 19.32 -15.32
CA GLU A 388 14.38 19.79 -14.75
C GLU A 388 14.71 19.09 -13.43
N GLY A 389 15.88 18.46 -13.36
CA GLY A 389 16.34 17.79 -12.14
C GLY A 389 15.53 16.55 -11.76
N ASP A 390 14.63 16.06 -12.63
CA ASP A 390 13.89 14.82 -12.41
C ASP A 390 14.82 13.59 -12.47
N LEU A 391 14.53 12.59 -11.65
CA LEU A 391 15.22 11.30 -11.64
C LEU A 391 14.38 10.26 -12.37
N TYR A 392 14.96 9.69 -13.43
CA TYR A 392 14.34 8.62 -14.21
C TYR A 392 14.94 7.26 -13.87
N MET A 393 14.07 6.29 -13.60
CA MET A 393 14.45 4.94 -13.24
C MET A 393 13.70 3.92 -14.11
N ASN A 394 14.31 2.74 -14.27
CA ASN A 394 13.76 1.63 -15.06
C ASN A 394 13.43 2.01 -16.53
N GLY A 395 14.24 2.88 -17.13
CA GLY A 395 14.06 3.33 -18.51
C GLY A 395 12.96 4.38 -18.69
N ALA A 396 12.44 4.96 -17.61
CA ALA A 396 11.52 6.10 -17.71
C ALA A 396 12.17 7.24 -18.50
N TYR A 397 11.37 7.98 -19.26
CA TYR A 397 11.83 9.21 -19.89
C TYR A 397 10.69 10.20 -20.07
N PHE A 398 11.03 11.48 -20.06
CA PHE A 398 10.11 12.59 -20.30
C PHE A 398 10.44 13.21 -21.66
N VAL A 399 9.47 13.21 -22.57
CA VAL A 399 9.62 13.95 -23.84
C VAL A 399 9.29 15.40 -23.55
N GLN A 400 10.20 16.34 -23.78
CA GLN A 400 9.96 17.77 -23.56
C GLN A 400 9.36 18.43 -24.79
N ALA A 401 8.71 19.58 -24.61
CA ALA A 401 8.14 20.39 -25.69
C ALA A 401 8.28 21.89 -25.38
N GLY A 402 8.01 22.71 -26.39
CA GLY A 402 8.03 24.17 -26.30
C GLY A 402 9.45 24.72 -26.39
N ASP A 403 9.63 25.94 -25.90
CA ASP A 403 10.91 26.64 -25.94
C ASP A 403 11.99 25.89 -25.14
N PRO A 404 13.07 25.39 -25.78
CA PRO A 404 14.13 24.66 -25.10
C PRO A 404 14.91 25.53 -24.10
N ASP A 405 14.89 26.86 -24.29
CA ASP A 405 15.51 27.83 -23.40
C ASP A 405 14.48 28.47 -22.45
N TRP A 406 13.26 27.95 -22.36
CA TRP A 406 12.22 28.48 -21.48
C TRP A 406 12.76 28.71 -20.06
N SER A 407 13.39 27.70 -19.47
CA SER A 407 14.01 27.77 -18.14
C SER A 407 15.09 28.85 -18.01
N LYS A 408 15.87 29.08 -19.08
CA LYS A 408 16.95 30.09 -19.12
C LYS A 408 16.41 31.51 -19.31
N LYS A 409 15.38 31.69 -20.14
CA LYS A 409 14.76 33.01 -20.38
C LYS A 409 14.01 33.53 -19.16
N HIS A 410 13.67 32.62 -18.27
CA HIS A 410 13.10 32.92 -16.98
C HIS A 410 14.20 32.89 -15.88
N GLN A 411 15.48 33.16 -16.18
CA GLN A 411 16.61 33.19 -15.22
C GLN A 411 16.45 34.19 -14.07
N ASN A 412 15.79 35.33 -14.29
CA ASN A 412 15.48 36.27 -13.20
C ASN A 412 14.38 35.72 -12.26
N LEU A 413 13.78 34.59 -12.64
CA LEU A 413 12.85 33.74 -11.90
C LEU A 413 13.54 32.43 -11.46
N TYR A 414 14.86 32.32 -11.63
CA TYR A 414 15.72 31.21 -11.24
C TYR A 414 17.11 31.76 -10.83
N ASP A 415 17.31 32.09 -9.55
CA ASP A 415 18.63 32.43 -8.97
C ASP A 415 19.65 31.24 -9.01
N GLY A 416 19.59 30.35 -10.00
CA GLY A 416 20.35 29.09 -10.04
C GLY A 416 19.88 28.06 -9.01
N ILE A 417 18.71 28.28 -8.38
CA ILE A 417 18.20 27.43 -7.32
C ILE A 417 17.36 26.31 -7.92
N ALA A 418 18.03 25.19 -8.21
CA ALA A 418 17.39 23.93 -8.61
C ALA A 418 16.39 23.44 -7.53
N PRO A 419 15.34 22.68 -7.91
CA PRO A 419 14.46 21.98 -6.97
C PRO A 419 15.26 21.09 -6.01
N ALA A 420 14.62 20.59 -4.95
CA ALA A 420 15.30 19.63 -4.09
C ALA A 420 15.71 18.39 -4.91
N PRO A 421 16.88 17.78 -4.63
CA PRO A 421 17.38 16.66 -5.43
C PRO A 421 16.39 15.50 -5.53
N ALA A 422 16.15 15.01 -6.75
CA ALA A 422 15.16 13.96 -7.01
C ALA A 422 15.51 12.59 -6.38
N ASP A 423 16.79 12.34 -6.07
CA ASP A 423 17.23 11.17 -5.31
C ASP A 423 16.79 11.22 -3.83
N GLN A 424 16.56 12.42 -3.30
CA GLN A 424 16.04 12.64 -1.95
C GLN A 424 14.51 12.59 -1.87
N VAL A 425 13.80 12.50 -2.99
CA VAL A 425 12.33 12.47 -3.01
C VAL A 425 11.76 11.36 -2.13
N THR A 426 12.37 10.17 -2.13
CA THR A 426 11.94 9.06 -1.25
C THR A 426 11.99 9.41 0.24
N TRP A 427 12.92 10.29 0.63
CA TRP A 427 13.01 10.82 1.97
C TRP A 427 12.00 11.96 2.18
N ILE A 428 11.89 12.91 1.24
CA ILE A 428 10.97 14.06 1.27
C ILE A 428 9.50 13.62 1.42
N THR A 429 9.09 12.55 0.73
CA THR A 429 7.72 12.01 0.70
C THR A 429 7.47 10.88 1.70
N ARG A 430 8.45 10.55 2.56
CA ARG A 430 8.41 9.39 3.46
C ARG A 430 7.23 9.41 4.42
N THR A 431 6.75 10.60 4.79
CA THR A 431 5.65 10.75 5.74
C THR A 431 4.29 10.41 5.16
N ASN A 432 4.13 10.41 3.83
CA ASN A 432 2.88 10.05 3.14
C ASN A 432 2.58 8.55 3.27
N VAL A 433 3.61 7.73 3.46
CA VAL A 433 3.48 6.29 3.75
C VAL A 433 3.31 6.05 5.26
N ALA A 434 3.72 7.01 6.10
CA ALA A 434 3.76 6.89 7.56
C ALA A 434 2.47 7.34 8.26
N LEU A 435 1.60 8.14 7.62
CA LEU A 435 0.32 8.54 8.23
C LEU A 435 -0.66 7.38 8.43
N VAL A 436 -0.45 6.26 7.74
CA VAL A 436 -1.19 5.01 7.96
C VAL A 436 -0.68 4.24 9.20
N VAL A 437 0.42 4.67 9.83
CA VAL A 437 1.10 3.88 10.90
C VAL A 437 1.42 4.69 12.18
N LEU A 438 1.10 5.98 12.27
CA LEU A 438 1.39 6.77 13.47
C LEU A 438 0.21 7.68 13.86
N LEU A 439 -0.63 7.20 14.78
CA LEU A 439 -1.29 7.97 15.86
C LEU A 439 -2.31 7.09 16.60
N VAL A 440 -1.84 6.26 17.53
CA VAL A 440 -2.68 5.73 18.61
C VAL A 440 -1.91 5.91 19.91
N THR A 441 -2.30 6.91 20.70
CA THR A 441 -2.47 6.83 22.16
C THR A 441 -2.83 8.22 22.67
N CYS A 442 -4.11 8.48 22.90
CA CYS A 442 -4.52 9.24 24.07
C CYS A 442 -6.01 8.98 24.37
N LEU A 443 -6.28 8.71 25.65
CA LEU A 443 -7.56 8.73 26.35
C LEU A 443 -8.53 7.55 26.11
N THR A 444 -8.52 6.60 27.05
CA THR A 444 -9.68 6.35 27.94
C THR A 444 -9.18 5.77 29.27
N VAL A 445 -9.35 6.51 30.36
CA VAL A 445 -9.29 5.99 31.72
C VAL A 445 -10.65 6.23 32.36
N GLY A 446 -11.26 5.14 32.84
CA GLY A 446 -12.13 5.16 34.01
C GLY A 446 -13.63 5.27 33.76
N ALA A 447 -14.30 4.12 33.74
CA ALA A 447 -15.27 3.76 34.79
C ALA A 447 -15.73 2.31 34.59
N ALA A 448 -15.27 1.43 35.48
CA ALA A 448 -15.77 0.06 35.61
C ALA A 448 -16.98 0.04 36.55
N VAL A 449 -18.08 -0.59 36.15
CA VAL A 449 -19.02 -1.25 37.07
C VAL A 449 -19.57 -2.51 36.39
N ALA A 450 -19.54 -3.61 37.13
CA ALA A 450 -19.90 -4.96 36.72
C ALA A 450 -21.41 -5.16 36.51
N ALA A 451 -21.78 -6.01 35.54
CA ALA A 451 -23.00 -6.83 35.58
C ALA A 451 -22.92 -8.02 34.61
N ASP A 452 -22.90 -9.19 35.23
CA ASP A 452 -23.28 -10.57 34.90
C ASP A 452 -23.81 -11.00 33.50
N ASN A 453 -23.57 -12.28 33.24
CA ASN A 453 -23.93 -13.15 32.11
C ASN A 453 -25.38 -13.03 31.57
N SER A 454 -25.54 -12.98 30.24
CA SER A 454 -26.13 -14.08 29.46
C SER A 454 -26.50 -13.67 28.02
N THR A 455 -26.20 -14.58 27.08
CA THR A 455 -26.79 -14.70 25.72
C THR A 455 -26.67 -13.53 24.74
N ARG A 456 -25.54 -13.43 24.02
CA ARG A 456 -25.52 -12.90 22.64
C ARG A 456 -25.49 -14.05 21.64
N ARG A 457 -26.60 -14.79 21.51
CA ARG A 457 -26.85 -15.61 20.33
C ARG A 457 -27.45 -14.73 19.24
N HIS A 458 -26.71 -14.66 18.13
CA HIS A 458 -27.14 -14.39 16.75
C HIS A 458 -27.97 -13.14 16.45
N LEU A 459 -27.31 -12.18 15.79
CA LEU A 459 -27.80 -11.50 14.58
C LEU A 459 -26.60 -10.94 13.80
N ALA A 460 -25.63 -11.80 13.46
CA ALA A 460 -24.62 -11.44 12.47
C ALA A 460 -25.35 -11.35 11.11
N LYS A 461 -25.47 -10.13 10.56
CA LYS A 461 -25.97 -9.95 9.18
C LYS A 461 -25.11 -10.83 8.27
N LYS A 462 -25.73 -11.83 7.64
CA LYS A 462 -25.11 -12.77 6.70
C LYS A 462 -24.40 -11.94 5.61
N TYR A 463 -23.07 -11.97 5.56
CA TYR A 463 -22.30 -11.36 4.48
C TYR A 463 -22.81 -11.91 3.14
N LYS A 464 -23.19 -11.02 2.22
CA LYS A 464 -23.75 -11.35 0.89
C LYS A 464 -22.75 -11.13 -0.26
N GLY A 465 -21.51 -10.74 0.04
CA GLY A 465 -20.46 -10.59 -0.97
C GLY A 465 -19.89 -11.94 -1.42
N PRO A 466 -19.22 -12.01 -2.58
CA PRO A 466 -18.58 -13.23 -3.05
C PRO A 466 -17.33 -13.56 -2.20
N CYS A 467 -17.04 -14.86 -2.03
CA CYS A 467 -15.75 -15.27 -1.48
C CYS A 467 -14.63 -14.91 -2.47
N MET A 468 -13.54 -14.32 -1.96
CA MET A 468 -12.40 -13.89 -2.77
C MET A 468 -11.24 -14.89 -2.78
N ALA A 469 -11.40 -16.07 -2.15
CA ALA A 469 -10.41 -17.13 -2.16
C ALA A 469 -10.18 -17.67 -3.57
N THR A 470 -8.92 -17.69 -4.02
CA THR A 470 -8.58 -18.02 -5.41
C THR A 470 -7.96 -19.41 -5.58
N ASN A 471 -7.15 -19.88 -4.63
CA ASN A 471 -6.52 -21.20 -4.66
C ASN A 471 -7.25 -22.25 -3.78
N LEU A 472 -6.83 -23.51 -3.87
CA LEU A 472 -7.47 -24.65 -3.21
C LEU A 472 -7.42 -24.58 -1.68
N ILE A 473 -6.27 -24.18 -1.12
CA ILE A 473 -6.05 -24.06 0.33
C ILE A 473 -6.97 -22.97 0.89
N ASP A 474 -6.94 -21.79 0.29
CA ASP A 474 -7.78 -20.65 0.70
C ASP A 474 -9.27 -20.99 0.61
N LYS A 475 -9.72 -21.59 -0.50
CA LYS A 475 -11.14 -21.91 -0.72
C LYS A 475 -11.72 -22.84 0.34
N CYS A 476 -10.90 -23.67 0.97
CA CYS A 476 -11.32 -24.60 2.02
C CYS A 476 -11.80 -23.88 3.30
N TRP A 477 -11.24 -22.71 3.63
CA TRP A 477 -11.55 -22.02 4.90
C TRP A 477 -11.93 -20.54 4.76
N ARG A 478 -11.30 -19.76 3.87
CA ARG A 478 -11.45 -18.29 3.81
C ARG A 478 -12.90 -17.87 3.57
N CYS A 479 -13.61 -18.66 2.77
CA CYS A 479 -15.01 -18.40 2.44
C CYS A 479 -15.97 -18.52 3.62
N ASP A 480 -15.54 -19.08 4.74
CA ASP A 480 -16.36 -19.24 5.94
C ASP A 480 -16.38 -17.92 6.75
N PRO A 481 -17.51 -17.20 6.83
CA PRO A 481 -17.59 -15.97 7.62
C PRO A 481 -17.46 -16.20 9.13
N GLN A 482 -17.59 -17.46 9.58
CA GLN A 482 -17.45 -17.86 10.98
C GLN A 482 -16.06 -18.43 11.29
N TRP A 483 -15.05 -18.19 10.44
CA TRP A 483 -13.67 -18.63 10.68
C TRP A 483 -13.14 -18.25 12.07
N ALA A 484 -13.59 -17.12 12.64
CA ALA A 484 -13.18 -16.67 13.97
C ALA A 484 -13.80 -17.51 15.11
N ASP A 485 -15.01 -18.03 14.90
CA ASP A 485 -15.71 -18.93 15.84
C ASP A 485 -15.25 -20.39 15.64
N ASN A 486 -14.75 -20.72 14.45
CA ASN A 486 -14.29 -22.05 14.07
C ASN A 486 -12.85 -22.02 13.53
N ARG A 487 -11.92 -21.46 14.31
CA ARG A 487 -10.53 -21.26 13.88
C ARG A 487 -9.85 -22.56 13.48
N GLU A 488 -10.15 -23.64 14.19
CA GLU A 488 -9.47 -24.93 14.04
C GLU A 488 -9.78 -25.66 12.74
N LYS A 489 -10.92 -25.35 12.10
CA LYS A 489 -11.25 -25.87 10.75
C LYS A 489 -10.17 -25.55 9.72
N TYR A 490 -9.41 -24.47 9.95
CA TYR A 490 -8.25 -24.12 9.13
C TYR A 490 -7.24 -25.26 8.99
N ALA A 491 -7.01 -26.03 10.06
CA ALA A 491 -6.05 -27.13 10.07
C ALA A 491 -6.45 -28.31 9.15
N ASP A 492 -7.71 -28.39 8.73
CA ASP A 492 -8.18 -29.40 7.77
C ASP A 492 -7.88 -29.04 6.31
N CYS A 493 -7.34 -27.85 6.07
CA CYS A 493 -7.10 -27.32 4.73
C CYS A 493 -5.64 -27.45 4.27
N ALA A 494 -4.76 -27.98 5.12
CA ALA A 494 -3.36 -28.24 4.76
C ALA A 494 -3.30 -29.24 3.59
N MET A 495 -2.51 -28.93 2.58
CA MET A 495 -2.30 -29.80 1.41
C MET A 495 -0.80 -30.05 1.20
N GLY A 496 -0.45 -30.99 0.31
CA GLY A 496 0.94 -31.35 0.05
C GLY A 496 1.55 -32.19 1.16
N PHE A 497 2.88 -32.17 1.27
CA PHE A 497 3.59 -32.99 2.27
C PHE A 497 3.31 -32.57 3.72
N GLY A 498 2.95 -31.31 3.98
CA GLY A 498 2.52 -30.82 5.30
C GLY A 498 1.05 -31.06 5.65
N SER A 499 0.30 -31.80 4.83
CA SER A 499 -1.14 -32.07 5.04
C SER A 499 -1.50 -32.75 6.37
N LYS A 500 -0.54 -33.39 7.03
CA LYS A 500 -0.73 -34.01 8.35
C LYS A 500 -0.62 -33.03 9.52
N ALA A 501 -0.16 -31.80 9.28
CA ALA A 501 -0.05 -30.78 10.30
C ALA A 501 -1.44 -30.31 10.75
N THR A 502 -1.90 -30.83 11.89
CA THR A 502 -3.12 -30.38 12.58
C THR A 502 -2.84 -29.31 13.64
N GLY A 503 -1.57 -29.08 13.97
CA GLY A 503 -1.13 -28.05 14.90
C GLY A 503 -1.70 -28.24 16.30
N GLY A 504 -2.33 -27.19 16.82
CA GLY A 504 -3.00 -27.18 18.13
C GLY A 504 -4.47 -27.59 18.11
N LYS A 505 -4.98 -28.15 17.00
CA LYS A 505 -6.40 -28.55 16.87
C LYS A 505 -6.81 -29.53 17.97
N GLY A 506 -7.99 -29.32 18.56
CA GLY A 506 -8.49 -30.06 19.73
C GLY A 506 -7.84 -29.65 21.06
N GLY A 507 -6.86 -28.75 21.03
CA GLY A 507 -6.28 -28.11 22.20
C GLY A 507 -7.13 -26.95 22.71
N ARG A 508 -6.73 -26.39 23.85
CA ARG A 508 -7.36 -25.16 24.34
C ARG A 508 -6.83 -23.94 23.57
N VAL A 509 -7.68 -22.93 23.40
CA VAL A 509 -7.24 -21.63 22.86
C VAL A 509 -6.40 -20.91 23.90
N TYR A 510 -5.22 -20.45 23.52
CA TYR A 510 -4.36 -19.58 24.33
C TYR A 510 -4.34 -18.19 23.72
N VAL A 511 -4.66 -17.16 24.49
CA VAL A 511 -4.63 -15.77 24.03
C VAL A 511 -3.36 -15.10 24.51
N VAL A 512 -2.51 -14.69 23.57
CA VAL A 512 -1.37 -13.82 23.85
C VAL A 512 -1.90 -12.41 24.09
N SER A 513 -1.75 -11.94 25.32
CA SER A 513 -2.16 -10.60 25.80
C SER A 513 -0.96 -9.71 26.14
N ASP A 514 0.24 -10.29 26.21
CA ASP A 514 1.50 -9.59 26.44
C ASP A 514 2.50 -9.88 25.32
N ASN A 515 3.02 -8.82 24.70
CA ASN A 515 4.01 -8.89 23.64
C ASN A 515 5.46 -8.85 24.15
N SER A 516 5.67 -8.86 25.47
CA SER A 516 6.97 -8.91 26.11
C SER A 516 7.65 -10.27 25.95
N ASP A 517 8.99 -10.24 25.97
CA ASP A 517 9.86 -11.43 26.01
C ASP A 517 11.03 -11.18 26.98
N SER A 518 10.80 -10.39 28.03
CA SER A 518 11.85 -9.87 28.91
C SER A 518 12.51 -10.94 29.78
N ASP A 519 11.78 -12.01 30.11
CA ASP A 519 12.29 -13.16 30.84
C ASP A 519 12.17 -14.42 29.97
N VAL A 520 13.27 -14.77 29.33
CA VAL A 520 13.39 -15.92 28.42
C VAL A 520 13.54 -17.25 29.16
N GLU A 521 13.84 -17.20 30.47
CA GLU A 521 13.99 -18.37 31.34
C GLU A 521 12.72 -18.66 32.12
N ASN A 522 11.91 -17.66 32.45
CA ASN A 522 10.65 -17.80 33.17
C ASN A 522 9.56 -16.92 32.53
N PRO A 523 9.13 -17.24 31.30
CA PRO A 523 8.19 -16.41 30.57
C PRO A 523 6.83 -16.36 31.29
N ALA A 524 6.29 -15.16 31.46
CA ALA A 524 5.02 -14.95 32.15
C ALA A 524 3.82 -15.49 31.35
N PRO A 525 2.78 -16.04 32.01
CA PRO A 525 1.51 -16.32 31.37
C PRO A 525 0.96 -15.08 30.65
N GLY A 526 0.33 -15.28 29.49
CA GLY A 526 -0.08 -14.22 28.58
C GLY A 526 0.94 -13.87 27.50
N THR A 527 2.21 -14.25 27.64
CA THR A 527 3.23 -14.08 26.58
C THR A 527 3.20 -15.19 25.54
N LEU A 528 3.75 -14.90 24.35
CA LEU A 528 3.93 -15.91 23.30
C LEU A 528 4.91 -17.01 23.72
N ARG A 529 6.03 -16.65 24.38
CA ARG A 529 7.01 -17.65 24.86
C ARG A 529 6.40 -18.61 25.85
N HIS A 530 5.62 -18.11 26.81
CA HIS A 530 4.91 -19.00 27.73
C HIS A 530 3.97 -19.95 26.98
N ALA A 531 3.24 -19.47 25.96
CA ALA A 531 2.31 -20.30 25.20
C ALA A 531 3.01 -21.47 24.48
N VAL A 532 4.10 -21.20 23.77
CA VAL A 532 4.70 -22.18 22.86
C VAL A 532 5.47 -23.30 23.56
N ILE A 533 5.89 -23.09 24.81
CA ILE A 533 6.62 -24.09 25.61
C ILE A 533 5.71 -25.06 26.37
N GLN A 534 4.39 -24.82 26.36
CA GLN A 534 3.44 -25.68 27.06
C GLN A 534 3.39 -27.07 26.42
N THR A 535 3.18 -28.10 27.24
CA THR A 535 3.18 -29.50 26.79
C THR A 535 1.88 -29.89 26.10
N GLU A 536 0.75 -29.31 26.50
CA GLU A 536 -0.54 -29.60 25.88
C GLU A 536 -0.65 -28.98 24.48
N PRO A 537 -1.52 -29.54 23.60
CA PRO A 537 -1.85 -28.89 22.34
C PRO A 537 -2.48 -27.52 22.57
N LEU A 538 -2.03 -26.49 21.83
CA LEU A 538 -2.56 -25.13 21.96
C LEU A 538 -2.83 -24.47 20.62
N TRP A 539 -4.02 -23.89 20.49
CA TRP A 539 -4.34 -22.94 19.43
C TRP A 539 -4.07 -21.51 19.94
N ILE A 540 -2.91 -20.96 19.57
CA ILE A 540 -2.41 -19.69 20.07
C ILE A 540 -2.93 -18.56 19.17
N ILE A 541 -3.69 -17.64 19.75
CA ILE A 541 -4.20 -16.43 19.11
C ILE A 541 -3.71 -15.19 19.86
N PHE A 542 -4.03 -14.02 19.33
CA PHE A 542 -3.60 -12.74 19.90
C PHE A 542 -4.80 -11.89 20.29
N GLU A 543 -4.67 -11.12 21.36
CA GLU A 543 -5.74 -10.24 21.87
C GLU A 543 -5.86 -8.93 21.05
N ARG A 544 -4.76 -8.49 20.45
CA ARG A 544 -4.63 -7.23 19.71
C ARG A 544 -3.49 -7.29 18.69
N HIS A 545 -3.33 -6.25 17.89
CA HIS A 545 -2.11 -6.05 17.09
C HIS A 545 -0.88 -6.05 18.01
N MET A 546 0.19 -6.74 17.61
CA MET A 546 1.39 -6.89 18.44
C MET A 546 2.66 -6.79 17.62
N HIS A 547 3.66 -6.13 18.21
CA HIS A 547 5.05 -6.18 17.78
C HIS A 547 5.83 -6.90 18.88
N ILE A 548 6.28 -8.11 18.59
CA ILE A 548 6.98 -9.00 19.53
C ILE A 548 8.44 -8.99 19.14
N LYS A 549 9.27 -8.48 20.05
CA LYS A 549 10.73 -8.54 19.94
C LYS A 549 11.24 -9.66 20.84
N LEU A 550 11.56 -10.79 20.23
CA LEU A 550 12.14 -11.93 20.92
C LEU A 550 13.58 -11.61 21.35
N GLN A 551 13.90 -11.75 22.64
CA GLN A 551 15.25 -11.49 23.16
C GLN A 551 16.22 -12.62 22.79
N ARG A 552 15.69 -13.82 22.59
CA ARG A 552 16.39 -15.03 22.14
C ARG A 552 15.45 -15.83 21.23
N GLU A 553 15.99 -16.77 20.48
CA GLU A 553 15.24 -17.72 19.64
C GLU A 553 13.99 -18.27 20.37
N LEU A 554 12.83 -18.28 19.69
CA LEU A 554 11.61 -18.82 20.27
C LEU A 554 11.54 -20.33 20.03
N LEU A 555 12.07 -21.10 20.99
CA LEU A 555 11.96 -22.55 21.01
C LEU A 555 10.52 -22.93 21.36
N MET A 556 9.93 -23.81 20.55
CA MET A 556 8.54 -24.25 20.72
C MET A 556 8.39 -25.76 20.74
N GLN A 557 7.40 -26.23 21.49
CA GLN A 557 6.99 -27.63 21.55
C GLN A 557 6.08 -28.01 20.38
N GLY A 558 5.85 -29.31 20.19
CA GLY A 558 4.92 -29.83 19.19
C GLY A 558 3.45 -29.53 19.51
N HIS A 559 2.58 -29.83 18.56
CA HIS A 559 1.12 -29.65 18.66
C HIS A 559 0.71 -28.19 18.94
N LYS A 560 1.28 -27.25 18.19
CA LYS A 560 1.00 -25.81 18.33
C LYS A 560 0.47 -25.24 17.03
N THR A 561 -0.52 -24.36 17.14
CA THR A 561 -0.86 -23.42 16.06
C THR A 561 -0.58 -22.02 16.55
N ILE A 562 0.24 -21.25 15.83
CA ILE A 562 0.30 -19.79 16.00
C ILE A 562 -0.55 -19.17 14.89
N ASP A 563 -1.70 -18.61 15.27
CA ASP A 563 -2.72 -18.08 14.36
C ASP A 563 -2.86 -16.56 14.54
N GLY A 564 -2.23 -15.81 13.65
CA GLY A 564 -2.31 -14.34 13.64
C GLY A 564 -3.63 -13.78 13.09
N ARG A 565 -4.57 -14.60 12.58
CA ARG A 565 -5.78 -14.08 11.92
C ARG A 565 -6.63 -13.27 12.88
N GLY A 566 -7.07 -12.10 12.40
CA GLY A 566 -7.83 -11.11 13.16
C GLY A 566 -7.00 -9.93 13.63
N PHE A 567 -5.67 -10.07 13.66
CA PHE A 567 -4.76 -9.01 14.12
C PHE A 567 -3.50 -8.95 13.25
N ASN A 568 -2.75 -7.86 13.41
CA ASN A 568 -1.49 -7.65 12.70
C ASN A 568 -0.35 -7.97 13.67
N ILE A 569 0.27 -9.12 13.48
CA ILE A 569 1.25 -9.68 14.41
C ILE A 569 2.62 -9.69 13.75
N HIS A 570 3.54 -8.92 14.33
CA HIS A 570 4.91 -8.79 13.88
C HIS A 570 5.86 -9.49 14.86
N ILE A 571 6.65 -10.45 14.38
CA ILE A 571 7.86 -10.92 15.03
C ILE A 571 9.03 -10.16 14.40
N GLU A 572 9.64 -9.24 15.14
CA GLU A 572 10.64 -8.34 14.56
C GLU A 572 11.73 -7.83 15.51
N LYS A 573 12.86 -7.42 14.94
CA LYS A 573 13.98 -6.72 15.61
C LYS A 573 14.65 -7.52 16.74
N GLY A 574 14.38 -8.81 16.78
CA GLY A 574 14.89 -9.79 17.75
C GLY A 574 15.19 -11.10 17.03
N ALA A 575 15.24 -12.20 17.77
CA ALA A 575 15.44 -13.53 17.20
C ALA A 575 14.22 -14.06 16.44
N GLY A 576 14.40 -15.17 15.72
CA GLY A 576 13.33 -15.88 15.00
C GLY A 576 12.65 -17.00 15.79
N LEU A 577 11.84 -17.78 15.06
CA LEU A 577 11.09 -18.93 15.54
C LEU A 577 11.90 -20.21 15.30
N LYS A 578 11.97 -21.13 16.28
CA LYS A 578 12.79 -22.33 16.15
C LYS A 578 12.09 -23.60 16.64
N MET A 579 12.05 -24.61 15.79
CA MET A 579 11.46 -25.93 16.04
C MET A 579 12.56 -26.98 15.98
N GLN A 580 12.74 -27.72 17.07
CA GLN A 580 13.81 -28.72 17.17
C GLN A 580 13.27 -30.04 17.71
N GLY A 581 13.28 -31.08 16.88
CA GLY A 581 12.80 -32.41 17.25
C GLY A 581 11.30 -32.46 17.56
N VAL A 582 10.52 -31.51 17.04
CA VAL A 582 9.08 -31.41 17.28
C VAL A 582 8.28 -31.78 16.04
N SER A 583 7.01 -32.13 16.25
CA SER A 583 6.08 -32.42 15.18
C SER A 583 4.77 -31.67 15.33
N ASN A 584 3.99 -31.62 14.25
CA ASN A 584 2.62 -31.14 14.23
C ASN A 584 2.50 -29.66 14.62
N VAL A 585 3.07 -28.77 13.81
CA VAL A 585 3.05 -27.32 14.06
C VAL A 585 2.49 -26.56 12.87
N ILE A 586 1.62 -25.58 13.14
CA ILE A 586 1.10 -24.63 12.16
C ILE A 586 1.56 -23.21 12.53
N ILE A 587 2.14 -22.49 11.58
CA ILE A 587 2.39 -21.05 11.69
C ILE A 587 1.57 -20.35 10.62
N SER A 588 0.71 -19.42 11.03
CA SER A 588 -0.19 -18.75 10.10
C SER A 588 -0.40 -17.27 10.38
N ASN A 589 -0.49 -16.49 9.30
CA ASN A 589 -0.93 -15.09 9.32
C ASN A 589 -0.03 -14.14 10.14
N LEU A 590 1.29 -14.28 10.00
CA LEU A 590 2.30 -13.48 10.70
C LEU A 590 3.11 -12.61 9.75
N HIS A 591 3.66 -11.52 10.28
CA HIS A 591 4.77 -10.78 9.69
C HIS A 591 6.05 -11.13 10.44
N VAL A 592 7.06 -11.68 9.76
CA VAL A 592 8.36 -12.04 10.36
C VAL A 592 9.46 -11.28 9.64
N HIS A 593 10.06 -10.28 10.29
CA HIS A 593 11.03 -9.43 9.60
C HIS A 593 12.01 -8.67 10.48
N ASN A 594 13.09 -8.18 9.89
CA ASN A 594 14.18 -7.51 10.64
C ASN A 594 14.72 -8.42 11.75
N ILE A 595 14.89 -9.71 11.44
CA ILE A 595 15.40 -10.68 12.41
C ILE A 595 16.91 -10.50 12.53
N VAL A 596 17.39 -10.52 13.77
CA VAL A 596 18.78 -10.21 14.11
C VAL A 596 19.43 -11.37 14.84
N ILE A 597 20.75 -11.48 14.72
CA ILE A 597 21.57 -12.33 15.58
C ILE A 597 21.32 -11.96 17.05
N THR A 598 21.13 -12.97 17.89
CA THR A 598 20.97 -12.79 19.34
C THR A 598 21.98 -13.63 20.10
N PRO A 599 22.56 -13.10 21.20
CA PRO A 599 23.62 -13.80 21.92
C PRO A 599 23.12 -15.09 22.56
N GLY A 600 24.01 -16.07 22.75
CA GLY A 600 23.74 -17.31 23.48
C GLY A 600 23.54 -17.10 24.99
N GLY A 601 23.14 -18.17 25.69
CA GLY A 601 22.81 -18.18 27.12
C GLY A 601 21.60 -19.04 27.47
N MET A 602 21.13 -18.93 28.71
CA MET A 602 20.03 -19.74 29.23
C MET A 602 18.69 -19.35 28.59
N ILE A 603 17.88 -20.35 28.26
CA ILE A 603 16.56 -20.19 27.68
C ILE A 603 15.65 -21.36 28.05
N ARG A 604 14.37 -21.08 28.29
CA ARG A 604 13.36 -22.11 28.50
C ARG A 604 12.87 -22.65 27.16
N ASP A 605 12.94 -23.96 26.97
CA ASP A 605 12.50 -24.65 25.74
C ASP A 605 11.26 -25.53 25.93
N SER A 606 10.90 -25.82 27.18
CA SER A 606 9.69 -26.56 27.58
C SER A 606 9.24 -26.10 28.97
N ALA A 607 8.07 -26.56 29.40
CA ALA A 607 7.57 -26.26 30.75
C ALA A 607 8.56 -26.66 31.86
N GLU A 608 9.35 -27.71 31.65
CA GLU A 608 10.19 -28.32 32.69
C GLU A 608 11.70 -28.09 32.50
N HIS A 609 12.14 -27.57 31.35
CA HIS A 609 13.57 -27.47 31.03
C HIS A 609 14.01 -26.06 30.61
N VAL A 610 15.13 -25.63 31.21
CA VAL A 610 15.90 -24.44 30.83
C VAL A 610 17.30 -24.91 30.45
N GLY A 611 17.69 -24.64 29.20
CA GLY A 611 18.96 -25.08 28.64
C GLY A 611 19.84 -23.91 28.23
N ILE A 612 21.16 -24.15 28.18
CA ILE A 612 22.11 -23.20 27.59
C ILE A 612 22.12 -23.34 26.07
N ARG A 613 22.14 -22.22 25.36
CA ARG A 613 22.21 -22.15 23.90
C ARG A 613 23.38 -21.31 23.41
N SER A 614 23.87 -21.65 22.24
CA SER A 614 24.81 -20.81 21.50
C SER A 614 24.11 -19.56 20.95
N GLU A 615 24.90 -18.67 20.35
CA GLU A 615 24.37 -17.57 19.54
C GLU A 615 23.42 -18.08 18.44
N ASP A 616 22.36 -17.32 18.20
CA ASP A 616 21.40 -17.57 17.12
C ASP A 616 21.83 -16.81 15.86
N GLU A 617 21.81 -17.49 14.70
CA GLU A 617 22.31 -16.96 13.42
C GLU A 617 21.37 -15.90 12.80
N GLY A 618 20.18 -15.70 13.36
CA GLY A 618 19.25 -14.66 12.94
C GLY A 618 18.38 -15.07 11.75
N ASP A 619 18.02 -16.34 11.66
CA ASP A 619 17.02 -16.87 10.73
C ASP A 619 15.60 -16.49 11.16
N GLY A 620 14.69 -16.33 10.19
CA GLY A 620 13.27 -16.10 10.47
C GLY A 620 12.57 -17.28 11.15
N ILE A 621 12.59 -18.44 10.49
CA ILE A 621 12.01 -19.70 10.97
C ILE A 621 13.03 -20.82 10.71
N SER A 622 13.47 -21.52 11.75
CA SER A 622 14.38 -22.65 11.61
C SER A 622 13.75 -23.96 12.09
N LEU A 623 13.86 -25.01 11.28
CA LEU A 623 13.33 -26.35 11.51
C LEU A 623 14.48 -27.36 11.55
N PHE A 624 14.65 -28.03 12.69
CA PHE A 624 15.68 -29.06 12.89
C PHE A 624 15.02 -30.36 13.29
N SER A 625 15.15 -31.40 12.47
CA SER A 625 14.48 -32.69 12.70
C SER A 625 12.97 -32.54 12.99
N ALA A 626 12.31 -31.57 12.33
CA ALA A 626 10.90 -31.26 12.55
C ALA A 626 10.02 -31.99 11.52
N THR A 627 8.83 -32.43 11.95
CA THR A 627 7.93 -33.22 11.09
C THR A 627 6.49 -32.71 11.11
N ASP A 628 5.77 -32.86 10.00
CA ASP A 628 4.36 -32.45 9.87
C ASP A 628 4.16 -30.96 10.22
N ILE A 629 4.75 -30.08 9.40
CA ILE A 629 4.77 -28.63 9.59
C ILE A 629 4.03 -27.92 8.45
N TRP A 630 3.21 -26.92 8.80
CA TRP A 630 2.56 -26.07 7.81
C TRP A 630 2.80 -24.59 8.12
N ILE A 631 3.43 -23.89 7.19
CA ILE A 631 3.69 -22.44 7.26
C ILE A 631 2.85 -21.78 6.17
N ASP A 632 1.87 -20.97 6.56
CA ASP A 632 0.90 -20.43 5.60
C ASP A 632 0.53 -18.97 5.84
N HIS A 633 0.34 -18.19 4.78
CA HIS A 633 0.03 -16.76 4.90
C HIS A 633 1.04 -15.98 5.78
N VAL A 634 2.34 -16.29 5.67
CA VAL A 634 3.39 -15.53 6.38
C VAL A 634 4.04 -14.53 5.43
N SER A 635 4.20 -13.29 5.88
CA SER A 635 4.96 -12.25 5.18
C SER A 635 6.36 -12.13 5.77
N MET A 636 7.40 -12.45 5.00
CA MET A 636 8.79 -12.51 5.49
C MET A 636 9.75 -11.59 4.73
N SER A 637 10.65 -10.90 5.46
CA SER A 637 11.68 -10.04 4.86
C SER A 637 12.83 -9.72 5.82
N ARG A 638 14.02 -9.38 5.29
CA ARG A 638 15.12 -8.77 6.07
C ARG A 638 15.52 -9.55 7.34
N ALA A 639 15.68 -10.86 7.27
CA ALA A 639 16.42 -11.59 8.31
C ALA A 639 17.94 -11.38 8.15
N THR A 640 18.72 -11.73 9.17
CA THR A 640 20.18 -11.60 9.11
C THR A 640 20.81 -12.70 8.28
N ASP A 641 20.37 -13.96 8.45
CA ASP A 641 20.78 -15.06 7.58
C ASP A 641 19.66 -15.53 6.64
N GLY A 642 18.91 -16.59 6.94
CA GLY A 642 17.82 -17.12 6.12
C GLY A 642 16.42 -16.64 6.53
N LEU A 643 15.42 -16.70 5.63
CA LEU A 643 14.01 -16.54 6.08
C LEU A 643 13.47 -17.87 6.63
N ILE A 644 13.60 -18.97 5.89
CA ILE A 644 13.15 -20.29 6.33
C ILE A 644 14.21 -21.35 6.06
N ASP A 645 14.67 -22.00 7.13
CA ASP A 645 15.67 -23.06 7.07
C ASP A 645 15.09 -24.37 7.60
N ALA A 646 15.25 -25.47 6.85
CA ALA A 646 14.82 -26.81 7.26
C ALA A 646 15.94 -27.83 7.04
N VAL A 647 16.38 -28.50 8.11
CA VAL A 647 17.59 -29.35 8.09
C VAL A 647 17.45 -30.57 9.00
N LYS A 648 18.46 -31.47 8.96
CA LYS A 648 18.62 -32.61 9.88
C LYS A 648 17.42 -33.56 9.88
N GLY A 649 16.97 -33.96 8.70
CA GLY A 649 15.87 -34.91 8.51
C GLY A 649 14.48 -34.29 8.69
N SER A 650 14.36 -32.96 8.66
CA SER A 650 13.04 -32.31 8.66
C SER A 650 12.25 -32.72 7.41
N THR A 651 10.98 -33.09 7.56
CA THR A 651 10.17 -33.63 6.44
C THR A 651 8.66 -33.50 6.70
N GLY A 652 7.84 -33.69 5.67
CA GLY A 652 6.39 -33.51 5.80
C GLY A 652 6.04 -32.03 6.00
N ILE A 653 6.56 -31.16 5.12
CA ILE A 653 6.43 -29.70 5.27
C ILE A 653 5.68 -29.11 4.07
N THR A 654 4.74 -28.21 4.33
CA THR A 654 4.15 -27.34 3.31
C THR A 654 4.39 -25.88 3.69
N ILE A 655 4.89 -25.09 2.74
CA ILE A 655 4.99 -23.64 2.83
C ILE A 655 4.09 -23.07 1.74
N SER A 656 2.99 -22.44 2.13
CA SER A 656 1.97 -21.99 1.18
C SER A 656 1.49 -20.57 1.40
N ASN A 657 0.99 -19.92 0.35
CA ASN A 657 0.43 -18.57 0.43
C ASN A 657 1.34 -17.54 1.14
N CYS A 658 2.66 -17.75 1.19
CA CYS A 658 3.58 -16.83 1.86
C CYS A 658 4.08 -15.76 0.89
N HIS A 659 4.46 -14.61 1.45
CA HIS A 659 5.00 -13.49 0.69
C HIS A 659 6.43 -13.16 1.15
N PHE A 660 7.37 -13.23 0.22
CA PHE A 660 8.79 -13.00 0.48
C PHE A 660 9.27 -11.77 -0.27
N THR A 661 9.97 -10.86 0.41
CA THR A 661 10.65 -9.71 -0.21
C THR A 661 11.93 -9.33 0.52
N ASP A 662 12.74 -8.46 -0.09
CA ASP A 662 13.81 -7.73 0.61
C ASP A 662 14.82 -8.64 1.33
N HIS A 663 15.35 -9.66 0.64
CA HIS A 663 16.21 -10.64 1.28
C HIS A 663 17.10 -11.42 0.30
N ASP A 664 18.31 -11.78 0.71
CA ASP A 664 19.25 -12.54 -0.13
C ASP A 664 18.92 -14.04 -0.10
N LYS A 665 19.02 -14.68 1.08
CA LYS A 665 18.97 -16.13 1.26
C LYS A 665 17.57 -16.58 1.68
N VAL A 666 16.63 -16.70 0.75
CA VAL A 666 15.20 -16.87 1.11
C VAL A 666 14.94 -18.17 1.87
N MET A 667 15.24 -19.34 1.31
CA MET A 667 14.95 -20.63 1.94
C MET A 667 16.03 -21.67 1.70
N LEU A 668 16.50 -22.34 2.76
CA LEU A 668 17.48 -23.42 2.68
C LEU A 668 16.91 -24.74 3.20
N PHE A 669 16.86 -25.76 2.35
CA PHE A 669 16.41 -27.10 2.71
C PHE A 669 17.56 -28.11 2.57
N GLY A 670 18.08 -28.57 3.71
CA GLY A 670 19.29 -29.38 3.81
C GLY A 670 20.56 -28.55 3.75
N ALA A 671 21.30 -28.46 4.86
CA ALA A 671 22.45 -27.56 5.02
C ALA A 671 23.82 -28.19 4.73
N ASN A 672 23.97 -29.50 4.89
CA ASN A 672 25.26 -30.19 4.87
C ASN A 672 25.26 -31.33 3.85
N ASP A 673 26.34 -31.43 3.07
CA ASP A 673 26.53 -32.42 2.01
C ASP A 673 26.74 -33.86 2.55
N ASN A 674 26.89 -34.03 3.87
CA ASN A 674 27.05 -35.33 4.53
C ASN A 674 25.82 -35.79 5.35
N HIS A 675 24.78 -34.95 5.48
CA HIS A 675 23.56 -35.30 6.23
C HIS A 675 22.60 -36.13 5.37
N VAL A 676 22.93 -37.40 5.19
CA VAL A 676 22.17 -38.33 4.33
C VAL A 676 20.74 -38.58 4.83
N GLU A 677 20.43 -38.25 6.08
CA GLU A 677 19.06 -38.27 6.62
C GLU A 677 18.11 -37.33 5.84
N ASP A 678 18.63 -36.25 5.24
CA ASP A 678 17.84 -35.31 4.43
C ASP A 678 17.35 -35.95 3.12
N LYS A 679 17.80 -37.17 2.74
CA LYS A 679 17.20 -37.94 1.63
C LYS A 679 15.72 -38.27 1.84
N LYS A 680 15.25 -38.26 3.09
CA LYS A 680 13.83 -38.47 3.42
C LYS A 680 13.03 -37.17 3.47
N MET A 681 13.67 -36.02 3.25
CA MET A 681 13.01 -34.71 3.24
C MET A 681 12.02 -34.61 2.10
N GLN A 682 10.79 -34.20 2.42
CA GLN A 682 9.72 -33.96 1.47
C GLN A 682 9.06 -32.62 1.81
N ILE A 683 9.16 -31.64 0.90
CA ILE A 683 8.64 -30.29 1.12
C ILE A 683 7.83 -29.81 -0.09
N THR A 684 6.66 -29.22 0.17
CA THR A 684 5.82 -28.55 -0.83
C THR A 684 5.92 -27.04 -0.69
N LEU A 685 6.19 -26.33 -1.79
CA LEU A 685 6.03 -24.89 -1.92
C LEU A 685 4.86 -24.61 -2.84
N ALA A 686 3.79 -23.99 -2.34
CA ALA A 686 2.58 -23.76 -3.12
C ALA A 686 2.00 -22.35 -2.97
N TYR A 687 1.59 -21.73 -4.08
CA TYR A 687 0.86 -20.45 -4.06
C TYR A 687 1.62 -19.28 -3.40
N ASN A 688 2.94 -19.38 -3.25
CA ASN A 688 3.75 -18.31 -2.67
C ASN A 688 4.00 -17.20 -3.69
N HIS A 689 4.16 -15.97 -3.20
CA HIS A 689 4.65 -14.85 -4.00
C HIS A 689 6.09 -14.52 -3.59
N PHE A 690 7.03 -14.76 -4.50
CA PHE A 690 8.43 -14.35 -4.41
C PHE A 690 8.56 -12.99 -5.08
N GLY A 691 8.47 -11.96 -4.24
CA GLY A 691 8.37 -10.56 -4.63
C GLY A 691 9.72 -9.90 -4.88
N LYS A 692 9.72 -8.57 -4.88
CA LYS A 692 10.88 -7.73 -5.20
C LYS A 692 12.07 -7.92 -4.26
N ARG A 693 13.26 -7.62 -4.80
CA ARG A 693 14.54 -7.55 -4.05
C ARG A 693 14.88 -8.85 -3.33
N LEU A 694 14.60 -9.96 -3.99
CA LEU A 694 15.11 -11.27 -3.63
C LEU A 694 16.35 -11.58 -4.46
N ASP A 695 17.37 -12.17 -3.86
CA ASP A 695 18.59 -12.57 -4.60
C ASP A 695 18.49 -14.03 -5.07
N GLN A 696 18.31 -14.97 -4.14
CA GLN A 696 18.44 -16.41 -4.41
C GLN A 696 17.68 -17.31 -3.42
N ARG A 697 17.73 -18.63 -3.65
CA ARG A 697 17.26 -19.69 -2.74
C ARG A 697 15.74 -19.74 -2.54
N MET A 698 14.98 -19.84 -3.61
CA MET A 698 13.51 -19.93 -3.59
C MET A 698 12.95 -21.24 -4.17
N PRO A 699 13.43 -22.43 -3.74
CA PRO A 699 14.34 -22.71 -2.63
C PRO A 699 15.79 -23.00 -3.07
N ARG A 700 16.70 -23.15 -2.11
CA ARG A 700 17.98 -23.87 -2.29
C ARG A 700 17.92 -25.20 -1.54
N VAL A 701 18.14 -26.31 -2.24
CA VAL A 701 17.81 -27.66 -1.72
C VAL A 701 18.94 -28.68 -1.81
N ARG A 702 18.88 -29.71 -0.96
CA ARG A 702 19.76 -30.90 -1.03
C ARG A 702 18.99 -32.18 -0.79
N PHE A 703 19.45 -33.26 -1.44
CA PHE A 703 18.99 -34.64 -1.30
C PHE A 703 17.51 -34.92 -1.59
N GLY A 704 16.60 -34.43 -0.75
CA GLY A 704 15.20 -34.86 -0.69
C GLY A 704 14.36 -34.54 -1.94
N PHE A 705 13.05 -34.56 -1.72
CA PHE A 705 12.04 -34.35 -2.75
C PHE A 705 11.29 -33.03 -2.53
N PHE A 706 11.23 -32.20 -3.57
CA PHE A 706 10.67 -30.86 -3.50
C PHE A 706 9.62 -30.66 -4.59
N HIS A 707 8.40 -30.39 -4.15
CA HIS A 707 7.28 -30.08 -5.04
C HIS A 707 7.04 -28.56 -5.03
N ILE A 708 7.29 -27.91 -6.16
CA ILE A 708 7.22 -26.45 -6.31
C ILE A 708 6.10 -26.16 -7.30
N VAL A 709 4.95 -25.70 -6.80
CA VAL A 709 3.73 -25.64 -7.61
C VAL A 709 3.01 -24.30 -7.51
N ASN A 710 2.63 -23.73 -8.66
CA ASN A 710 1.83 -22.50 -8.74
C ASN A 710 2.34 -21.31 -7.90
N ASN A 711 3.65 -21.17 -7.74
CA ASN A 711 4.28 -20.01 -7.12
C ASN A 711 4.56 -18.91 -8.17
N ASP A 712 4.55 -17.66 -7.72
CA ASP A 712 4.79 -16.50 -8.57
C ASP A 712 6.13 -15.86 -8.24
N TYR A 713 7.09 -15.98 -9.17
CA TYR A 713 8.44 -15.46 -9.06
C TYR A 713 8.59 -14.20 -9.89
N THR A 714 8.58 -13.05 -9.23
CA THR A 714 8.65 -11.74 -9.91
C THR A 714 10.04 -11.11 -9.83
N HIS A 715 10.95 -11.70 -9.04
CA HIS A 715 12.31 -11.18 -8.86
C HIS A 715 13.29 -12.25 -8.37
N TRP A 716 14.48 -12.27 -8.94
CA TRP A 716 15.70 -12.90 -8.41
C TRP A 716 16.92 -12.20 -9.00
N MET A 717 18.05 -12.19 -8.30
CA MET A 717 19.28 -11.52 -8.76
C MET A 717 20.41 -12.49 -9.09
N ARG A 718 20.34 -13.75 -8.64
CA ARG A 718 21.26 -14.83 -9.05
C ARG A 718 20.52 -15.99 -9.70
N TYR A 719 19.60 -16.61 -8.97
CA TYR A 719 18.77 -17.73 -9.43
C TYR A 719 17.52 -17.82 -8.58
N ALA A 720 16.45 -18.43 -9.09
CA ALA A 720 15.26 -18.68 -8.28
C ALA A 720 15.38 -20.01 -7.53
N ILE A 721 15.57 -21.11 -8.24
CA ILE A 721 15.59 -22.46 -7.68
C ILE A 721 17.00 -23.01 -7.78
N GLY A 722 17.58 -23.48 -6.69
CA GLY A 722 18.92 -24.04 -6.69
C GLY A 722 19.08 -25.26 -5.82
N GLY A 723 20.22 -25.92 -5.93
CA GLY A 723 20.47 -27.10 -5.12
C GLY A 723 21.76 -27.85 -5.42
N ASN A 724 22.00 -28.86 -4.58
CA ASN A 724 23.16 -29.74 -4.62
C ASN A 724 22.79 -31.19 -4.22
N ASN A 725 23.74 -32.12 -4.32
CA ASN A 725 23.68 -33.48 -3.77
C ASN A 725 22.43 -34.31 -4.15
N GLY A 726 22.02 -34.25 -5.42
CA GLY A 726 21.01 -35.20 -5.93
C GLY A 726 19.56 -34.91 -5.55
N ALA A 727 19.22 -33.66 -5.19
CA ALA A 727 17.84 -33.28 -4.90
C ALA A 727 16.90 -33.55 -6.09
N THR A 728 15.68 -34.00 -5.80
CA THR A 728 14.60 -34.12 -6.80
C THR A 728 13.69 -32.90 -6.72
N ILE A 729 13.53 -32.19 -7.83
CA ILE A 729 12.68 -30.99 -7.95
C ILE A 729 11.63 -31.21 -9.02
N ILE A 730 10.36 -31.07 -8.65
CA ILE A 730 9.23 -31.09 -9.55
C ILE A 730 8.59 -29.69 -9.52
N SER A 731 8.90 -28.88 -10.54
CA SER A 731 8.36 -27.53 -10.74
C SER A 731 7.15 -27.60 -11.68
N GLN A 732 5.98 -27.18 -11.22
CA GLN A 732 4.73 -27.29 -11.98
C GLN A 732 3.87 -26.02 -11.94
N GLY A 733 3.47 -25.53 -13.11
CA GLY A 733 2.50 -24.44 -13.24
C GLY A 733 2.88 -23.15 -12.52
N ASN A 734 4.16 -22.92 -12.22
CA ASN A 734 4.68 -21.68 -11.64
C ASN A 734 4.78 -20.59 -12.71
N ARG A 735 5.00 -19.35 -12.29
CA ARG A 735 5.32 -18.24 -13.18
C ARG A 735 6.66 -17.63 -12.79
N PHE A 736 7.56 -17.48 -13.75
CA PHE A 736 8.91 -16.94 -13.57
C PHE A 736 9.12 -15.72 -14.45
N ILE A 737 9.30 -14.55 -13.85
CA ILE A 737 9.56 -13.29 -14.54
C ILE A 737 11.01 -12.88 -14.28
N ALA A 738 11.90 -13.18 -15.22
CA ALA A 738 13.31 -12.84 -15.10
C ALA A 738 13.52 -11.32 -15.05
N GLN A 739 14.63 -10.88 -14.44
CA GLN A 739 15.03 -9.48 -14.49
C GLN A 739 15.51 -9.08 -15.89
N ALA A 740 15.56 -7.77 -16.18
CA ALA A 740 15.96 -7.29 -17.51
C ALA A 740 17.38 -7.72 -17.92
N SER A 741 18.28 -7.91 -16.94
CA SER A 741 19.66 -8.34 -17.18
C SER A 741 19.70 -9.65 -17.98
N PRO A 742 20.47 -9.73 -19.09
CA PRO A 742 20.65 -10.98 -19.84
C PRO A 742 21.42 -12.04 -19.06
N LEU A 743 22.10 -11.67 -17.97
CA LEU A 743 22.88 -12.57 -17.13
C LEU A 743 22.02 -13.32 -16.10
N ILE A 744 20.77 -12.89 -15.88
CA ILE A 744 19.91 -13.39 -14.81
C ILE A 744 18.61 -13.92 -15.44
N LYS A 745 18.76 -14.96 -16.27
CA LYS A 745 17.67 -15.59 -17.03
C LYS A 745 17.41 -17.02 -16.61
N GLU A 746 18.46 -17.74 -16.23
CA GLU A 746 18.29 -19.10 -15.76
C GLU A 746 17.57 -19.09 -14.39
N VAL A 747 16.46 -19.80 -14.32
CA VAL A 747 15.69 -20.03 -13.08
C VAL A 747 16.50 -20.93 -12.14
N THR A 748 17.19 -21.90 -12.71
CA THR A 748 17.88 -22.98 -12.01
C THR A 748 19.35 -22.69 -11.72
N HIS A 749 19.87 -23.19 -10.58
CA HIS A 749 21.30 -23.18 -10.30
C HIS A 749 21.76 -24.49 -9.62
N ARG A 750 22.67 -25.21 -10.27
CA ARG A 750 23.34 -26.38 -9.70
C ARG A 750 24.69 -25.95 -9.14
N GLU A 751 24.86 -26.07 -7.83
CA GLU A 751 26.02 -25.51 -7.16
C GLU A 751 27.22 -26.46 -7.18
N LYS A 752 28.36 -26.01 -7.74
CA LYS A 752 29.69 -26.65 -7.65
C LYS A 752 29.73 -28.12 -8.11
N VAL A 753 29.02 -28.44 -9.19
CA VAL A 753 28.94 -29.80 -9.73
C VAL A 753 29.05 -29.81 -11.25
N GLU A 754 29.75 -30.81 -11.79
CA GLU A 754 29.93 -31.01 -13.23
C GLU A 754 28.64 -31.48 -13.90
N GLU A 755 28.47 -31.13 -15.17
CA GLU A 755 27.27 -31.46 -15.95
C GLU A 755 26.98 -32.95 -16.07
N SER A 756 28.02 -33.80 -16.11
CA SER A 756 27.87 -35.25 -16.14
C SER A 756 27.20 -35.82 -14.88
N GLU A 757 27.34 -35.15 -13.74
CA GLU A 757 26.77 -35.59 -12.47
C GLU A 757 25.35 -35.07 -12.30
N TRP A 758 25.14 -33.75 -12.40
CA TRP A 758 23.83 -33.17 -12.12
C TRP A 758 22.78 -33.52 -13.17
N LYS A 759 23.19 -33.94 -14.38
CA LYS A 759 22.25 -34.47 -15.39
C LYS A 759 21.45 -35.68 -14.93
N ASN A 760 21.95 -36.41 -13.94
CA ASN A 760 21.25 -37.56 -13.35
C ASN A 760 20.24 -37.14 -12.26
N TRP A 761 20.25 -35.88 -11.83
CA TRP A 761 19.31 -35.36 -10.83
C TRP A 761 18.00 -34.99 -11.51
N THR A 762 16.87 -35.45 -10.97
CA THR A 762 15.55 -35.21 -11.54
C THR A 762 15.06 -33.81 -11.19
N TRP A 763 15.24 -32.87 -12.11
CA TRP A 763 14.75 -31.49 -12.02
C TRP A 763 13.86 -31.22 -13.23
N LEU A 764 12.56 -31.16 -13.01
CA LEU A 764 11.56 -31.02 -14.07
C LEU A 764 10.83 -29.69 -13.95
N SER A 765 10.49 -29.11 -15.10
CA SER A 765 9.66 -27.91 -15.27
C SER A 765 8.50 -28.28 -16.18
N ILE A 766 7.28 -28.24 -15.66
CA ILE A 766 6.07 -28.73 -16.33
C ILE A 766 5.02 -27.63 -16.30
N ASP A 767 4.60 -27.16 -17.48
CA ASP A 767 3.60 -26.08 -17.65
C ASP A 767 3.95 -24.77 -16.93
N ASP A 768 5.21 -24.57 -16.55
CA ASP A 768 5.69 -23.31 -15.97
C ASP A 768 5.70 -22.19 -17.04
N ASP A 769 5.24 -21.00 -16.66
CA ASP A 769 5.28 -19.80 -17.50
C ASP A 769 6.60 -19.07 -17.32
N MET A 770 7.36 -18.95 -18.41
CA MET A 770 8.69 -18.36 -18.43
C MET A 770 8.63 -17.01 -19.16
N GLN A 771 8.72 -15.92 -18.41
CA GLN A 771 8.60 -14.57 -18.93
C GLN A 771 9.95 -13.82 -18.91
N ASN A 772 10.05 -12.82 -19.79
CA ASN A 772 11.23 -11.97 -19.94
C ASN A 772 12.52 -12.76 -20.20
N GLY A 773 12.43 -13.85 -20.97
CA GLY A 773 13.56 -14.71 -21.30
C GLY A 773 14.03 -15.62 -20.18
N ALA A 774 13.23 -15.79 -19.12
CA ALA A 774 13.47 -16.84 -18.13
C ALA A 774 13.55 -18.21 -18.81
N PHE A 775 14.37 -19.11 -18.27
CA PHE A 775 14.35 -20.52 -18.70
C PHE A 775 14.76 -21.44 -17.56
N PHE A 776 14.26 -22.66 -17.59
CA PHE A 776 14.59 -23.73 -16.66
C PHE A 776 15.36 -24.81 -17.39
N LYS A 777 16.57 -25.16 -16.93
CA LYS A 777 17.29 -26.32 -17.47
C LYS A 777 16.78 -27.59 -16.79
N THR A 778 16.11 -28.47 -17.51
CA THR A 778 15.63 -29.75 -16.97
C THR A 778 16.73 -30.82 -16.96
N SER A 779 16.59 -31.83 -16.12
CA SER A 779 17.53 -32.96 -16.02
C SER A 779 16.89 -34.21 -15.40
N GLY A 780 17.58 -35.35 -15.49
CA GLY A 780 17.18 -36.61 -14.88
C GLY A 780 16.01 -37.31 -15.56
N ASP A 781 15.29 -38.11 -14.79
CA ASP A 781 14.19 -38.95 -15.26
C ASP A 781 12.98 -38.11 -15.69
N GLN A 782 12.78 -37.97 -17.00
CA GLN A 782 11.68 -37.17 -17.56
C GLN A 782 10.30 -37.79 -17.31
N ASP A 783 10.24 -39.10 -17.03
CA ASP A 783 9.00 -39.81 -16.72
C ASP A 783 8.70 -39.84 -15.22
N ALA A 784 9.50 -39.16 -14.39
CA ALA A 784 9.40 -39.24 -12.94
C ALA A 784 7.99 -38.93 -12.42
N LEU A 785 7.29 -37.93 -12.99
CA LEU A 785 5.93 -37.58 -12.55
C LEU A 785 4.95 -38.76 -12.64
N SER A 786 5.06 -39.59 -13.70
CA SER A 786 4.21 -40.78 -13.86
C SER A 786 4.46 -41.85 -12.79
N LYS A 787 5.66 -41.86 -12.20
CA LYS A 787 6.09 -42.78 -11.14
C LYS A 787 5.77 -42.25 -9.73
N LEU A 788 5.26 -41.02 -9.63
CA LEU A 788 5.00 -40.30 -8.38
C LEU A 788 3.50 -40.14 -8.09
N GLN A 789 2.63 -40.88 -8.80
CA GLN A 789 1.17 -40.80 -8.66
C GLN A 789 0.66 -41.11 -7.24
N ASP A 790 1.42 -41.89 -6.46
CA ASP A 790 1.07 -42.25 -5.08
C ASP A 790 1.51 -41.20 -4.03
N LEU A 791 2.22 -40.13 -4.45
CA LEU A 791 2.60 -39.04 -3.56
C LEU A 791 1.48 -38.02 -3.41
N ASN A 792 1.36 -37.44 -2.21
CA ASN A 792 0.39 -36.40 -1.91
C ASN A 792 0.81 -35.03 -2.48
N LEU A 793 0.84 -34.93 -3.81
CA LEU A 793 1.18 -33.70 -4.54
C LEU A 793 -0.09 -32.85 -4.72
N ILE A 794 0.08 -31.52 -4.63
CA ILE A 794 -1.00 -30.57 -4.95
C ILE A 794 -1.17 -30.53 -6.48
N PRO A 795 -2.38 -30.67 -7.01
CA PRO A 795 -2.61 -30.52 -8.45
C PRO A 795 -2.21 -29.14 -8.94
N ALA A 796 -1.43 -29.08 -10.02
CA ALA A 796 -1.04 -27.82 -10.64
C ALA A 796 -2.19 -27.21 -11.44
N GLU A 797 -2.53 -25.96 -11.15
CA GLU A 797 -3.35 -25.12 -12.01
C GLU A 797 -2.51 -24.57 -13.18
N PRO A 798 -3.14 -24.15 -14.29
CA PRO A 798 -2.41 -23.51 -15.39
C PRO A 798 -1.63 -22.27 -14.93
N SER A 799 -0.38 -22.12 -15.39
CA SER A 799 0.54 -21.06 -14.97
C SER A 799 0.05 -19.64 -15.24
N TYR A 800 -0.78 -19.41 -16.27
CA TYR A 800 -1.38 -18.10 -16.52
C TYR A 800 -2.33 -17.64 -15.39
N LYS A 801 -2.83 -18.55 -14.56
CA LYS A 801 -3.67 -18.23 -13.38
C LYS A 801 -2.84 -17.83 -12.17
N VAL A 802 -1.53 -18.07 -12.16
CA VAL A 802 -0.64 -17.89 -10.98
C VAL A 802 -0.83 -16.51 -10.36
N GLY A 803 -0.79 -15.44 -11.15
CA GLY A 803 -0.98 -14.07 -10.63
C GLY A 803 -2.34 -13.82 -9.95
N ILE A 804 -3.37 -14.65 -10.19
CA ILE A 804 -4.67 -14.60 -9.53
C ILE A 804 -4.66 -15.48 -8.27
N ILE A 805 -4.12 -16.69 -8.35
CA ILE A 805 -4.15 -17.68 -7.26
C ILE A 805 -3.12 -17.38 -6.14
N THR A 806 -2.12 -16.54 -6.41
CA THR A 806 -1.17 -16.01 -5.42
C THR A 806 -1.47 -14.57 -5.01
N LYS A 807 -2.55 -13.96 -5.51
CA LYS A 807 -2.90 -12.54 -5.29
C LYS A 807 -2.95 -12.14 -3.81
N PHE A 808 -3.29 -13.09 -2.93
CA PHE A 808 -3.45 -12.87 -1.50
C PHE A 808 -2.33 -13.50 -0.67
N ALA A 809 -1.19 -13.83 -1.28
CA ALA A 809 -0.05 -14.33 -0.56
C ALA A 809 0.47 -13.31 0.48
N GLY A 810 0.95 -13.83 1.61
CA GLY A 810 1.33 -13.09 2.80
C GLY A 810 0.22 -13.05 3.86
N SER A 811 0.50 -12.40 4.97
CA SER A 811 -0.47 -12.20 6.07
C SER A 811 -1.72 -11.47 5.59
N LEU A 812 -2.88 -12.00 6.00
CA LEU A 812 -4.22 -11.50 5.67
C LEU A 812 -4.77 -10.58 6.76
N ALA A 813 -5.55 -9.59 6.32
CA ALA A 813 -6.35 -8.74 7.20
C ALA A 813 -7.74 -9.34 7.45
N CYS A 814 -7.81 -10.47 8.14
CA CYS A 814 -9.09 -11.12 8.44
C CYS A 814 -9.93 -10.31 9.44
N THR A 815 -11.25 -10.20 9.22
CA THR A 815 -12.21 -9.59 10.17
C THR A 815 -13.26 -10.61 10.60
N ALA A 816 -13.50 -10.75 11.91
CA ALA A 816 -14.48 -11.69 12.43
C ALA A 816 -15.90 -11.39 11.89
N GLY A 817 -16.67 -12.45 11.60
CA GLY A 817 -18.03 -12.35 11.04
C GLY A 817 -18.09 -12.06 9.54
N ARG A 818 -16.95 -12.09 8.83
CA ARG A 818 -16.85 -11.96 7.37
C ARG A 818 -15.89 -13.04 6.84
N PRO A 819 -16.06 -13.51 5.59
CA PRO A 819 -15.01 -14.29 4.95
C PRO A 819 -13.69 -13.53 5.05
N CYS A 820 -12.62 -14.26 5.38
CA CYS A 820 -11.29 -13.73 5.19
C CYS A 820 -10.95 -13.83 3.68
#